data_AF-A0A952J078-F1
#
_entry.id   AF-A0A952J078-F1
#
_cell.length_a   1.000
_cell.length_b   1.000
_cell.length_c   1.000
_cell.angle_alpha   90.00
_cell.angle_beta   90.00
_cell.angle_gamma   90.00
#
_symmetry.space_group_name_H-M   'P 1'
#
loop_
_entity.id
_entity.type
_entity.pdbx_description
1 polymer ?
#
loop_
_entity_poly.entity_id
_entity_poly.type
_entity_poly.pdbx_seq_one_letter_code
_entity_poly.pdbx_strand_id
1 'polypeptide(L)'
;MKNRSFLAKLIAKSLRRIRGKNRQRLERHRVAALDTAAEFATVTGNVKYFSKPGPYFEEALPAADTSSTPAARVIAFYLPQFHRFEENDAWWGTGFTEWTNVVRGTPRFAGHYQPRIPRDLGFYDLTDDHTLEAQAQMARANGINAFCFYYYWFDGKRLMERPLDRFLHSDIDHSFCIMWANENWTRTWDGKESDVLVSQNYLQEHEPAFIQDTAKYMADSRYVRVQNRPLFILYRPALLPDAKNTLQRWRALWKDELGVEPWIIMVQGFGSNHPSEYGLDGAVEFPPHKVTKDVPDIDSSLHVLDPEFNGLVMDYETVVNHSLSIPTPDFPLIKTASPTWDSDARRQGRGTTLHGSTPALYRQWLSGIIDFAQTQPFHGEPLAFINAWNEWAEGAYLEPDVHNGYAYLNTTQRVVFGKSTAENNLLLVGHDAHANGAQMLLLNLARTFQDEFGMDVTVLLLSSGRLESVYKSIVNTIMLTDLVANAESTNAAIERLIAEKAVTHALCNTTVTGELIPTLKHNKVRVLSLIHEMPDYIRSQQLESAAKIIADQADNIVFPANIVRTGFNEVVGLTLQDSVFPQGLYQWFTFDAAARQRIRSELGLNNSSKLILNAGYADQRKGFDLFVQTAVQQTKRSDDLHFIWVGKIARDMRKMAERTLKKHDCFNRIHLIGFSSNMGEYYSASDCLLLTSREDPYPSVVLEAMQIGLPVIAFQGATGFDDILNIHGVLIPQADSEAMTNALDTALVKDTSTQRRARADYVEQNCKLQDYCAQLLKLLFKKPMSEPESPAQSVRKSA
;
A
#
# COMPACT_ATOMS: atom_id res chain seq x y z
N MET A 1 43.60 -24.09 18.33
CA MET A 1 42.33 -24.85 18.37
C MET A 1 41.23 -24.29 19.30
N LYS A 2 41.41 -23.20 20.06
CA LYS A 2 40.35 -22.65 20.96
C LYS A 2 39.42 -21.58 20.35
N ASN A 3 39.70 -21.03 19.16
CA ASN A 3 38.89 -19.95 18.55
C ASN A 3 37.78 -20.38 17.57
N ARG A 4 37.72 -21.65 17.13
CA ARG A 4 36.64 -22.14 16.25
C ARG A 4 35.35 -22.54 16.99
N SER A 5 35.43 -22.80 18.30
CA SER A 5 34.30 -23.25 19.15
C SER A 5 33.36 -22.08 19.56
N PHE A 6 33.88 -20.85 19.63
CA PHE A 6 33.10 -19.68 20.03
C PHE A 6 32.24 -19.13 18.89
N LEU A 7 32.78 -19.11 17.67
CA LEU A 7 32.08 -18.64 16.46
C LEU A 7 30.91 -19.57 16.08
N ALA A 8 31.10 -20.89 16.18
CA ALA A 8 30.05 -21.88 15.95
C ALA A 8 28.90 -21.78 16.98
N LYS A 9 29.20 -21.44 18.25
CA LYS A 9 28.19 -21.21 19.29
C LYS A 9 27.44 -19.89 19.11
N LEU A 10 28.06 -18.84 18.57
CA LEU A 10 27.39 -17.58 18.24
C LEU A 10 26.42 -17.76 17.05
N ILE A 11 26.84 -18.48 16.01
CA ILE A 11 26.03 -18.74 14.81
C ILE A 11 24.82 -19.63 15.16
N ALA A 12 24.99 -20.68 15.96
CA ALA A 12 23.88 -21.53 16.42
C ALA A 12 22.88 -20.78 17.35
N LYS A 13 23.37 -19.82 18.16
CA LYS A 13 22.53 -18.99 19.03
C LYS A 13 21.78 -17.91 18.24
N SER A 14 22.37 -17.39 17.16
CA SER A 14 21.71 -16.47 16.22
C SER A 14 20.63 -17.19 15.39
N LEU A 15 20.91 -18.40 14.88
CA LEU A 15 19.96 -19.22 14.12
C LEU A 15 18.75 -19.70 14.95
N ARG A 16 18.94 -20.02 16.25
CA ARG A 16 17.82 -20.30 17.18
C ARG A 16 17.00 -19.05 17.51
N ARG A 17 17.62 -17.87 17.56
CA ARG A 17 16.94 -16.59 17.81
C ARG A 17 16.17 -16.10 16.58
N ILE A 18 16.64 -16.41 15.38
CA ILE A 18 15.95 -16.17 14.10
C ILE A 18 14.76 -17.15 13.94
N ARG A 19 14.94 -18.45 14.24
CA ARG A 19 13.82 -19.42 14.25
C ARG A 19 12.74 -19.12 15.30
N GLY A 20 13.11 -18.61 16.48
CA GLY A 20 12.15 -18.19 17.52
C GLY A 20 11.42 -16.87 17.20
N LYS A 21 12.08 -15.93 16.52
CA LYS A 21 11.47 -14.67 16.09
C LYS A 21 10.57 -14.83 14.85
N ASN A 22 10.88 -15.76 13.94
CA ASN A 22 9.99 -16.10 12.82
C ASN A 22 8.71 -16.78 13.31
N ARG A 23 8.79 -17.65 14.34
CA ARG A 23 7.59 -18.28 14.94
C ARG A 23 6.65 -17.26 15.62
N GLN A 24 7.19 -16.25 16.31
CA GLN A 24 6.42 -15.15 16.90
C GLN A 24 5.92 -14.10 15.89
N ARG A 25 6.53 -14.00 14.70
CA ARG A 25 6.08 -13.13 13.60
C ARG A 25 4.91 -13.79 12.83
N LEU A 26 4.98 -15.11 12.63
CA LEU A 26 3.87 -15.94 12.11
C LEU A 26 2.64 -15.97 13.04
N GLU A 27 2.83 -15.92 14.37
CA GLU A 27 1.71 -15.82 15.32
C GLU A 27 1.04 -14.44 15.38
N ARG A 28 1.72 -13.36 14.96
CA ARG A 28 1.18 -11.98 15.00
C ARG A 28 0.31 -11.63 13.79
N HIS A 29 0.53 -12.25 12.63
CA HIS A 29 -0.41 -12.17 11.51
C HIS A 29 -1.70 -12.95 11.77
N ARG A 30 -1.68 -13.86 12.75
CA ARG A 30 -2.80 -14.76 13.06
C ARG A 30 -3.97 -14.11 13.81
N VAL A 31 -3.81 -12.88 14.34
CA VAL A 31 -4.83 -12.24 15.20
C VAL A 31 -5.59 -11.10 14.47
N ALA A 32 -4.94 -10.34 13.58
CA ALA A 32 -5.66 -9.48 12.61
C ALA A 32 -6.47 -10.32 11.60
N ALA A 33 -6.05 -11.57 11.42
CA ALA A 33 -6.75 -12.56 10.64
C ALA A 33 -8.03 -13.10 11.31
N LEU A 34 -8.44 -12.76 12.55
CA LEU A 34 -9.55 -13.50 13.20
C LEU A 34 -10.97 -13.07 12.78
N ASP A 35 -11.23 -11.80 12.48
CA ASP A 35 -12.52 -11.36 11.93
C ASP A 35 -12.63 -11.65 10.42
N THR A 36 -11.52 -11.50 9.69
CA THR A 36 -11.39 -11.98 8.31
C THR A 36 -11.33 -13.51 8.23
N ALA A 37 -10.85 -14.23 9.25
CA ALA A 37 -10.83 -15.70 9.27
C ALA A 37 -12.22 -16.28 9.43
N ALA A 38 -13.16 -15.61 10.11
CA ALA A 38 -14.54 -16.08 10.15
C ALA A 38 -15.22 -15.91 8.78
N GLU A 39 -15.03 -14.75 8.12
CA GLU A 39 -15.54 -14.52 6.77
C GLU A 39 -14.86 -15.44 5.73
N PHE A 40 -13.57 -15.74 5.89
CA PHE A 40 -12.83 -16.63 4.99
C PHE A 40 -12.81 -18.11 5.41
N ALA A 41 -13.47 -18.48 6.53
CA ALA A 41 -13.53 -19.86 7.02
C ALA A 41 -14.34 -20.80 6.12
N THR A 42 -15.08 -20.25 5.16
CA THR A 42 -15.90 -21.02 4.23
C THR A 42 -15.70 -20.54 2.81
N VAL A 43 -15.91 -21.45 1.85
CA VAL A 43 -15.92 -21.10 0.42
C VAL A 43 -16.93 -19.98 0.16
N THR A 44 -18.15 -20.08 0.71
CA THR A 44 -19.20 -19.07 0.54
C THR A 44 -18.79 -17.69 1.06
N GLY A 45 -18.09 -17.63 2.19
CA GLY A 45 -17.67 -16.36 2.75
C GLY A 45 -16.56 -15.68 1.92
N ASN A 46 -15.60 -16.45 1.39
CA ASN A 46 -14.64 -15.94 0.40
C ASN A 46 -15.35 -15.40 -0.85
N VAL A 47 -16.28 -16.16 -1.43
CA VAL A 47 -17.04 -15.73 -2.61
C VAL A 47 -17.79 -14.42 -2.33
N LYS A 48 -18.48 -14.30 -1.18
CA LYS A 48 -19.18 -13.06 -0.80
C LYS A 48 -18.26 -11.86 -0.61
N TYR A 49 -17.04 -12.10 -0.14
CA TYR A 49 -16.05 -11.04 0.06
C TYR A 49 -15.51 -10.52 -1.28
N PHE A 50 -15.11 -11.44 -2.18
CA PHE A 50 -14.46 -11.11 -3.45
C PHE A 50 -15.42 -10.73 -4.59
N SER A 51 -16.72 -10.93 -4.42
CA SER A 51 -17.76 -10.54 -5.40
C SER A 51 -18.31 -9.13 -5.22
N LYS A 52 -17.76 -8.33 -4.30
CA LYS A 52 -18.14 -6.94 -4.02
C LYS A 52 -16.89 -6.04 -3.96
N PRO A 53 -17.03 -4.72 -4.08
CA PRO A 53 -15.93 -3.78 -3.85
C PRO A 53 -15.20 -4.06 -2.54
N GLY A 54 -13.88 -4.19 -2.63
CA GLY A 54 -12.96 -4.45 -1.53
C GLY A 54 -12.36 -3.18 -0.95
N PRO A 55 -11.46 -3.30 0.04
CA PRO A 55 -10.85 -2.17 0.72
C PRO A 55 -9.94 -1.33 -0.18
N TYR A 56 -9.47 -1.90 -1.29
CA TYR A 56 -8.61 -1.22 -2.26
C TYR A 56 -9.37 -0.73 -3.49
N PHE A 57 -10.69 -0.84 -3.51
CA PHE A 57 -11.47 -0.47 -4.69
C PHE A 57 -11.27 1.00 -5.04
N GLU A 58 -10.93 1.27 -6.31
CA GLU A 58 -10.85 2.62 -6.85
C GLU A 58 -11.70 2.75 -8.11
N GLU A 59 -12.24 3.95 -8.34
CA GLU A 59 -12.78 4.34 -9.64
C GLU A 59 -11.68 4.85 -10.56
N ALA A 60 -11.96 4.91 -11.86
CA ALA A 60 -11.00 5.39 -12.86
C ALA A 60 -10.50 6.81 -12.54
N LEU A 61 -9.19 6.99 -12.55
CA LEU A 61 -8.59 8.33 -12.55
C LEU A 61 -8.83 9.03 -13.89
N PRO A 62 -8.82 10.38 -13.91
CA PRO A 62 -8.71 11.11 -15.17
C PRO A 62 -7.48 10.65 -15.95
N ALA A 63 -7.59 10.60 -17.28
CA ALA A 63 -6.46 10.26 -18.13
C ALA A 63 -5.24 11.14 -17.80
N ALA A 64 -4.05 10.54 -17.82
CA ALA A 64 -2.83 11.27 -17.51
C ALA A 64 -2.66 12.47 -18.45
N ASP A 65 -2.16 13.59 -17.92
CA ASP A 65 -1.86 14.75 -18.75
C ASP A 65 -0.84 14.35 -19.83
N THR A 66 -1.24 14.52 -21.09
CA THR A 66 -0.40 14.28 -22.27
C THR A 66 0.88 15.09 -22.30
N SER A 67 1.02 16.11 -21.44
CA SER A 67 2.26 16.88 -21.25
C SER A 67 3.31 16.14 -20.40
N SER A 68 2.92 15.11 -19.64
CA SER A 68 3.80 14.38 -18.74
C SER A 68 4.60 13.29 -19.48
N THR A 69 5.92 13.33 -19.35
CA THR A 69 6.81 12.32 -19.94
C THR A 69 6.78 11.06 -19.07
N PRO A 70 6.48 9.87 -19.61
CA PRO A 70 6.50 8.64 -18.84
C PRO A 70 7.93 8.28 -18.40
N ALA A 71 8.07 7.77 -17.17
CA ALA A 71 9.35 7.39 -16.57
C ALA A 71 10.04 6.23 -17.31
N ALA A 72 9.26 5.36 -17.96
CA ALA A 72 9.69 4.28 -18.84
C ALA A 72 8.58 3.95 -19.85
N ARG A 73 8.92 3.34 -20.98
CA ARG A 73 7.93 2.74 -21.88
C ARG A 73 7.48 1.40 -21.31
N VAL A 74 6.20 1.33 -20.92
CA VAL A 74 5.61 0.14 -20.29
C VAL A 74 4.83 -0.68 -21.33
N ILE A 75 5.10 -1.99 -21.35
CA ILE A 75 4.49 -2.94 -22.30
C ILE A 75 3.79 -4.05 -21.50
N ALA A 76 2.53 -4.36 -21.81
CA ALA A 76 1.79 -5.43 -21.14
C ALA A 76 1.66 -6.65 -22.04
N PHE A 77 1.91 -7.85 -21.52
CA PHE A 77 1.59 -9.09 -22.26
C PHE A 77 0.08 -9.20 -22.50
N TYR A 78 -0.31 -9.72 -23.66
CA TYR A 78 -1.70 -9.72 -24.12
C TYR A 78 -2.09 -11.09 -24.69
N LEU A 79 -3.01 -11.77 -24.01
CA LEU A 79 -3.48 -13.11 -24.34
C LEU A 79 -4.64 -13.05 -25.36
N PRO A 80 -4.51 -13.66 -26.56
CA PRO A 80 -5.55 -13.62 -27.58
C PRO A 80 -6.69 -14.62 -27.34
N GLN A 81 -6.61 -15.53 -26.36
CA GLN A 81 -7.48 -16.71 -26.23
C GLN A 81 -8.91 -16.45 -25.68
N PHE A 82 -9.35 -15.19 -25.60
CA PHE A 82 -10.73 -14.82 -25.24
C PHE A 82 -11.64 -14.70 -26.47
N HIS A 83 -11.54 -15.65 -27.39
CA HIS A 83 -12.45 -15.80 -28.53
C HIS A 83 -12.54 -17.28 -28.95
N ARG A 84 -13.60 -17.63 -29.67
CA ARG A 84 -13.82 -18.99 -30.15
C ARG A 84 -13.14 -19.24 -31.49
N PHE A 85 -12.63 -20.45 -31.66
CA PHE A 85 -12.19 -20.99 -32.95
C PHE A 85 -12.31 -22.52 -33.00
N GLU A 86 -12.23 -23.07 -34.20
CA GLU A 86 -12.63 -24.45 -34.50
C GLU A 86 -11.83 -25.48 -33.71
N GLU A 87 -10.50 -25.33 -33.66
CA GLU A 87 -9.64 -26.27 -32.97
C GLU A 87 -9.88 -26.30 -31.46
N ASN A 88 -10.07 -25.14 -30.82
CA ASN A 88 -10.42 -25.07 -29.40
C ASN A 88 -11.74 -25.78 -29.09
N ASP A 89 -12.77 -25.53 -29.91
CA ASP A 89 -14.07 -26.17 -29.77
C ASP A 89 -13.95 -27.69 -29.92
N ALA A 90 -13.10 -28.17 -30.83
CA ALA A 90 -12.83 -29.60 -31.02
C ALA A 90 -12.05 -30.23 -29.86
N TRP A 91 -11.12 -29.51 -29.24
CA TRP A 91 -10.23 -30.05 -28.20
C TRP A 91 -10.82 -29.99 -26.79
N TRP A 92 -11.57 -28.93 -26.48
CA TRP A 92 -12.04 -28.64 -25.12
C TRP A 92 -13.56 -28.54 -24.99
N GLY A 93 -14.27 -28.62 -26.10
CA GLY A 93 -15.74 -28.62 -26.15
C GLY A 93 -16.28 -27.34 -26.78
N THR A 94 -17.45 -27.45 -27.40
CA THR A 94 -18.12 -26.35 -28.09
C THR A 94 -18.33 -25.15 -27.18
N GLY A 95 -17.84 -23.98 -27.60
CA GLY A 95 -17.97 -22.75 -26.84
C GLY A 95 -16.72 -22.32 -26.07
N PHE A 96 -15.61 -23.05 -26.18
CA PHE A 96 -14.46 -22.81 -25.33
C PHE A 96 -13.77 -21.46 -25.62
N THR A 97 -13.57 -20.71 -24.54
CA THR A 97 -12.65 -19.56 -24.43
C THR A 97 -12.01 -19.62 -23.04
N GLU A 98 -10.99 -18.80 -22.78
CA GLU A 98 -10.38 -18.73 -21.44
C GLU A 98 -11.36 -18.34 -20.33
N TRP A 99 -12.48 -17.67 -20.65
CA TRP A 99 -13.55 -17.42 -19.69
C TRP A 99 -14.12 -18.70 -19.08
N THR A 100 -14.09 -19.81 -19.82
CA THR A 100 -14.53 -21.14 -19.36
C THR A 100 -13.71 -21.61 -18.16
N ASN A 101 -12.41 -21.26 -18.12
CA ASN A 101 -11.55 -21.56 -16.98
C ASN A 101 -11.79 -20.57 -15.83
N VAL A 102 -11.91 -19.28 -16.12
CA VAL A 102 -12.13 -18.21 -15.12
C VAL A 102 -13.38 -18.47 -14.27
N VAL A 103 -14.51 -18.81 -14.91
CA VAL A 103 -15.79 -19.04 -14.21
C VAL A 103 -15.78 -20.27 -13.30
N ARG A 104 -14.80 -21.17 -13.46
CA ARG A 104 -14.59 -22.35 -12.60
C ARG A 104 -13.70 -22.04 -11.39
N GLY A 105 -13.19 -20.82 -11.27
CA GLY A 105 -12.39 -20.38 -10.14
C GLY A 105 -13.18 -20.47 -8.83
N THR A 106 -12.67 -21.26 -7.88
CA THR A 106 -13.29 -21.42 -6.55
C THR A 106 -12.23 -21.30 -5.46
N PRO A 107 -12.53 -20.64 -4.33
CA PRO A 107 -11.60 -20.55 -3.20
C PRO A 107 -11.17 -21.93 -2.68
N ARG A 108 -9.86 -22.17 -2.66
CA ARG A 108 -9.25 -23.40 -2.12
C ARG A 108 -8.80 -23.29 -0.67
N PHE A 109 -8.51 -22.08 -0.23
CA PHE A 109 -8.06 -21.76 1.12
C PHE A 109 -8.60 -20.38 1.53
N ALA A 110 -8.58 -20.07 2.82
CA ALA A 110 -9.05 -18.79 3.33
C ALA A 110 -8.27 -17.61 2.74
N GLY A 111 -8.99 -16.61 2.22
CA GLY A 111 -8.41 -15.44 1.57
C GLY A 111 -7.96 -15.70 0.14
N HIS A 112 -8.24 -16.88 -0.43
CA HIS A 112 -7.94 -17.15 -1.84
C HIS A 112 -8.89 -16.32 -2.72
N TYR A 113 -8.34 -15.34 -3.45
CA TYR A 113 -9.10 -14.44 -4.30
C TYR A 113 -9.73 -15.16 -5.51
N GLN A 114 -10.89 -15.74 -5.26
CA GLN A 114 -11.80 -16.33 -6.22
C GLN A 114 -13.26 -16.09 -5.75
N PRO A 115 -14.22 -15.92 -6.65
CA PRO A 115 -14.04 -15.79 -8.10
C PRO A 115 -13.45 -14.42 -8.47
N ARG A 116 -12.83 -14.36 -9.64
CA ARG A 116 -12.44 -13.10 -10.29
C ARG A 116 -13.49 -12.74 -11.32
N ILE A 117 -14.07 -11.55 -11.19
CA ILE A 117 -15.23 -11.13 -11.98
C ILE A 117 -14.88 -9.82 -12.70
N PRO A 118 -14.82 -9.80 -14.05
CA PRO A 118 -14.59 -8.58 -14.80
C PRO A 118 -15.75 -7.59 -14.60
N ARG A 119 -15.44 -6.30 -14.56
CA ARG A 119 -16.42 -5.23 -14.29
C ARG A 119 -16.83 -4.50 -15.57
N ASP A 120 -15.92 -3.72 -16.13
CA ASP A 120 -16.24 -2.68 -17.13
C ASP A 120 -16.44 -3.25 -18.55
N LEU A 121 -15.61 -4.23 -18.95
CA LEU A 121 -15.70 -4.90 -20.25
C LEU A 121 -16.47 -6.23 -20.18
N GLY A 122 -16.75 -6.72 -18.97
CA GLY A 122 -17.41 -8.00 -18.74
C GLY A 122 -16.66 -9.20 -19.34
N PHE A 123 -17.41 -10.27 -19.61
CA PHE A 123 -16.89 -11.47 -20.27
C PHE A 123 -16.92 -11.27 -21.80
N TYR A 124 -15.94 -10.55 -22.34
CA TYR A 124 -15.89 -10.11 -23.74
C TYR A 124 -15.45 -11.20 -24.74
N ASP A 125 -15.56 -10.91 -26.05
CA ASP A 125 -14.97 -11.69 -27.14
C ASP A 125 -13.95 -10.82 -27.90
N LEU A 126 -12.71 -11.29 -28.08
CA LEU A 126 -11.65 -10.53 -28.75
C LEU A 126 -11.78 -10.45 -30.28
N THR A 127 -12.87 -10.98 -30.84
CA THR A 127 -13.31 -10.68 -32.20
C THR A 127 -14.28 -9.51 -32.26
N ASP A 128 -14.53 -8.82 -31.15
CA ASP A 128 -15.24 -7.55 -31.14
C ASP A 128 -14.25 -6.37 -31.17
N ASP A 129 -14.35 -5.53 -32.20
CA ASP A 129 -13.46 -4.37 -32.38
C ASP A 129 -13.68 -3.32 -31.28
N HIS A 130 -14.90 -3.21 -30.74
CA HIS A 130 -15.17 -2.28 -29.64
C HIS A 130 -14.42 -2.69 -28.37
N THR A 131 -14.33 -3.99 -28.09
CA THR A 131 -13.54 -4.53 -26.98
C THR A 131 -12.06 -4.18 -27.14
N LEU A 132 -11.47 -4.42 -28.32
CA LEU A 132 -10.06 -4.11 -28.58
C LEU A 132 -9.76 -2.61 -28.44
N GLU A 133 -10.62 -1.74 -28.98
CA GLU A 133 -10.51 -0.30 -28.86
C GLU A 133 -10.62 0.16 -27.39
N ALA A 134 -11.61 -0.35 -26.65
CA ALA A 134 -11.80 0.01 -25.24
C ALA A 134 -10.60 -0.41 -24.38
N GLN A 135 -10.03 -1.59 -24.63
CA GLN A 135 -8.81 -2.04 -23.96
C GLN A 135 -7.62 -1.13 -24.27
N ALA A 136 -7.42 -0.79 -25.55
CA ALA A 136 -6.35 0.11 -25.98
C ALA A 136 -6.47 1.52 -25.40
N GLN A 137 -7.68 2.08 -25.33
CA GLN A 137 -7.97 3.36 -24.69
C GLN A 137 -7.65 3.32 -23.20
N MET A 138 -8.13 2.29 -22.50
CA MET A 138 -7.91 2.10 -21.07
C MET A 138 -6.43 1.93 -20.74
N ALA A 139 -5.71 1.11 -21.50
CA ALA A 139 -4.28 0.89 -21.38
C ALA A 139 -3.50 2.21 -21.49
N ARG A 140 -3.77 2.98 -22.55
CA ARG A 140 -3.09 4.25 -22.82
C ARG A 140 -3.36 5.30 -21.75
N ALA A 141 -4.61 5.43 -21.31
CA ALA A 141 -5.00 6.40 -20.28
C ALA A 141 -4.23 6.18 -18.95
N ASN A 142 -3.77 4.95 -18.71
CA ASN A 142 -3.09 4.52 -17.50
C ASN A 142 -1.58 4.25 -17.69
N GLY A 143 -0.99 4.69 -18.81
CA GLY A 143 0.46 4.64 -19.01
C GLY A 143 1.00 3.31 -19.52
N ILE A 144 0.15 2.39 -19.97
CA ILE A 144 0.58 1.25 -20.79
C ILE A 144 0.74 1.75 -22.21
N ASN A 145 1.95 1.64 -22.76
CA ASN A 145 2.28 2.20 -24.07
C ASN A 145 2.07 1.20 -25.21
N ALA A 146 2.16 -0.10 -24.93
CA ALA A 146 1.99 -1.13 -25.94
C ALA A 146 1.47 -2.46 -25.38
N PHE A 147 0.86 -3.26 -26.25
CA PHE A 147 0.54 -4.66 -26.00
C PHE A 147 1.57 -5.60 -26.66
N CYS A 148 2.00 -6.62 -25.94
CA CYS A 148 2.79 -7.72 -26.48
C CYS A 148 1.88 -8.94 -26.67
N PHE A 149 1.41 -9.14 -27.91
CA PHE A 149 0.52 -10.25 -28.23
C PHE A 149 1.29 -11.58 -28.22
N TYR A 150 0.72 -12.59 -27.55
CA TYR A 150 1.15 -13.96 -27.81
C TYR A 150 0.83 -14.31 -29.27
N TYR A 151 1.85 -14.72 -30.00
CA TYR A 151 1.77 -15.12 -31.39
C TYR A 151 2.00 -16.63 -31.50
N TYR A 152 1.11 -17.31 -32.22
CA TYR A 152 1.10 -18.77 -32.33
C TYR A 152 1.15 -19.17 -33.79
N TRP A 153 2.25 -19.80 -34.15
CA TRP A 153 2.55 -20.26 -35.50
C TRP A 153 3.29 -21.58 -35.41
N PHE A 154 2.82 -22.57 -36.18
CA PHE A 154 3.20 -23.97 -36.12
C PHE A 154 3.46 -24.52 -37.52
N ASP A 155 4.70 -24.46 -37.99
CA ASP A 155 5.14 -25.00 -39.30
C ASP A 155 4.16 -24.69 -40.45
N GLY A 156 3.74 -23.42 -40.58
CA GLY A 156 2.83 -22.95 -41.62
C GLY A 156 1.36 -22.81 -41.21
N LYS A 157 0.99 -23.24 -40.00
CA LYS A 157 -0.36 -23.07 -39.44
C LYS A 157 -0.38 -22.02 -38.32
N ARG A 158 -1.27 -21.02 -38.43
CA ARG A 158 -1.56 -20.07 -37.34
C ARG A 158 -2.71 -20.56 -36.48
N LEU A 159 -2.69 -20.19 -35.20
CA LEU A 159 -3.81 -20.36 -34.26
C LEU A 159 -4.02 -19.07 -33.47
N MET A 160 -5.26 -18.82 -33.03
CA MET A 160 -5.66 -17.61 -32.29
C MET A 160 -5.23 -16.28 -32.94
N GLU A 161 -5.05 -16.28 -34.25
CA GLU A 161 -4.53 -15.13 -34.99
C GLU A 161 -5.55 -14.00 -35.13
N ARG A 162 -6.84 -14.30 -34.99
CA ARG A 162 -7.93 -13.36 -35.32
C ARG A 162 -7.84 -12.03 -34.55
N PRO A 163 -7.63 -11.99 -33.21
CA PRO A 163 -7.51 -10.72 -32.50
C PRO A 163 -6.35 -9.86 -32.99
N LEU A 164 -5.17 -10.47 -33.21
CA LEU A 164 -3.98 -9.77 -33.68
C LEU A 164 -4.14 -9.29 -35.14
N ASP A 165 -4.69 -10.13 -36.02
CA ASP A 165 -5.00 -9.75 -37.41
C ASP A 165 -6.01 -8.59 -37.42
N ARG A 166 -7.06 -8.62 -36.60
CA ARG A 166 -8.02 -7.52 -36.51
C ARG A 166 -7.38 -6.25 -35.98
N PHE A 167 -6.56 -6.35 -34.93
CA PHE A 167 -5.82 -5.21 -34.39
C PHE A 167 -4.93 -4.57 -35.46
N LEU A 168 -4.20 -5.37 -36.25
CA LEU A 168 -3.38 -4.89 -37.37
C LEU A 168 -4.21 -4.13 -38.41
N HIS A 169 -5.40 -4.63 -38.78
CA HIS A 169 -6.24 -4.00 -39.81
C HIS A 169 -7.15 -2.87 -39.27
N SER A 170 -7.10 -2.59 -37.97
CA SER A 170 -7.88 -1.54 -37.33
C SER A 170 -7.13 -0.21 -37.27
N ASP A 171 -7.88 0.88 -37.08
CA ASP A 171 -7.34 2.22 -36.78
C ASP A 171 -7.06 2.44 -35.28
N ILE A 172 -7.07 1.37 -34.46
CA ILE A 172 -6.78 1.45 -33.02
C ILE A 172 -5.38 2.02 -32.83
N ASP A 173 -5.30 3.21 -32.22
CA ASP A 173 -4.04 3.96 -32.08
C ASP A 173 -3.20 3.46 -30.88
N HIS A 174 -2.87 2.18 -30.80
CA HIS A 174 -2.07 1.66 -29.70
C HIS A 174 -0.92 0.80 -30.21
N SER A 175 0.27 1.01 -29.65
CA SER A 175 1.45 0.30 -30.11
C SER A 175 1.38 -1.17 -29.74
N PHE A 176 2.06 -2.02 -30.51
CA PHE A 176 2.09 -3.45 -30.21
C PHE A 176 3.38 -4.13 -30.66
N CYS A 177 3.66 -5.29 -30.10
CA CYS A 177 4.67 -6.22 -30.60
C CYS A 177 4.19 -7.66 -30.41
N ILE A 178 4.98 -8.62 -30.88
CA ILE A 178 4.65 -10.05 -30.74
C ILE A 178 5.70 -10.82 -29.94
N MET A 179 5.21 -11.79 -29.17
CA MET A 179 6.01 -12.85 -28.57
C MET A 179 5.60 -14.19 -29.17
N TRP A 180 6.51 -14.87 -29.84
CA TRP A 180 6.21 -16.18 -30.41
C TRP A 180 6.31 -17.28 -29.36
N ALA A 181 5.16 -17.87 -29.03
CA ALA A 181 5.03 -19.05 -28.17
C ALA A 181 5.41 -20.31 -28.97
N ASN A 182 6.71 -20.53 -29.18
CA ASN A 182 7.27 -21.52 -30.10
C ASN A 182 7.33 -22.96 -29.57
N GLU A 183 6.58 -23.30 -28.53
CA GLU A 183 6.54 -24.68 -28.02
C GLU A 183 5.40 -25.50 -28.63
N ASN A 184 5.48 -26.83 -28.56
CA ASN A 184 4.39 -27.70 -28.99
C ASN A 184 3.10 -27.34 -28.25
N TRP A 185 1.99 -27.30 -28.99
CA TRP A 185 0.68 -27.26 -28.36
C TRP A 185 0.35 -28.65 -27.81
N THR A 186 0.25 -28.78 -26.50
CA THR A 186 -0.09 -30.04 -25.83
C THR A 186 -1.42 -29.93 -25.10
N ARG A 187 -2.11 -31.06 -24.90
CA ARG A 187 -3.37 -31.10 -24.15
C ARG A 187 -3.18 -30.77 -22.67
N THR A 188 -1.98 -31.02 -22.14
CA THR A 188 -1.57 -30.64 -20.80
C THR A 188 -0.86 -29.29 -20.85
N TRP A 189 -1.43 -28.29 -20.17
CA TRP A 189 -0.89 -26.92 -20.08
C TRP A 189 0.50 -26.79 -19.42
N ASP A 190 1.19 -27.89 -19.16
CA ASP A 190 2.52 -27.95 -18.55
C ASP A 190 3.66 -28.26 -19.56
N GLY A 191 3.33 -28.33 -20.85
CA GLY A 191 4.31 -28.52 -21.93
C GLY A 191 4.97 -29.91 -21.95
N LYS A 192 4.40 -30.91 -21.26
CA LYS A 192 4.88 -32.30 -21.30
C LYS A 192 4.23 -33.08 -22.44
N GLU A 193 5.05 -33.92 -23.09
CA GLU A 193 4.79 -34.58 -24.39
C GLU A 193 3.72 -35.69 -24.42
N SER A 194 2.86 -35.83 -23.40
CA SER A 194 1.96 -36.99 -23.35
C SER A 194 0.82 -36.95 -24.37
N ASP A 195 0.42 -35.77 -24.88
CA ASP A 195 -0.61 -35.61 -25.93
C ASP A 195 -0.40 -34.29 -26.72
N VAL A 196 0.39 -34.31 -27.80
CA VAL A 196 0.62 -33.15 -28.69
C VAL A 196 -0.60 -32.94 -29.61
N LEU A 197 -1.23 -31.78 -29.52
CA LEU A 197 -2.34 -31.34 -30.38
C LEU A 197 -1.82 -30.74 -31.70
N VAL A 198 -0.77 -29.91 -31.61
CA VAL A 198 -0.06 -29.32 -32.77
C VAL A 198 1.44 -29.27 -32.48
N SER A 199 2.24 -29.83 -33.37
CA SER A 199 3.70 -29.90 -33.24
C SER A 199 4.41 -28.69 -33.85
N GLN A 200 5.56 -28.32 -33.31
CA GLN A 200 6.52 -27.37 -33.86
C GLN A 200 7.86 -28.08 -34.13
N ASN A 201 8.17 -28.32 -35.40
CA ASN A 201 9.32 -29.12 -35.85
C ASN A 201 10.49 -28.28 -36.38
N TYR A 202 10.28 -26.99 -36.64
CA TYR A 202 11.31 -26.05 -37.09
C TYR A 202 11.95 -26.44 -38.43
N LEU A 203 11.13 -26.88 -39.39
CA LEU A 203 11.64 -27.22 -40.73
C LEU A 203 12.10 -25.95 -41.45
N GLN A 204 13.33 -25.98 -41.97
CA GLN A 204 13.94 -24.82 -42.63
C GLN A 204 13.12 -24.30 -43.82
N GLU A 205 12.40 -25.19 -44.52
CA GLU A 205 11.52 -24.83 -45.65
C GLU A 205 10.34 -23.93 -45.27
N HIS A 206 9.94 -23.91 -43.99
CA HIS A 206 8.89 -23.01 -43.51
C HIS A 206 9.43 -21.67 -43.00
N GLU A 207 10.76 -21.48 -42.88
CA GLU A 207 11.36 -20.21 -42.43
C GLU A 207 10.88 -19.02 -43.28
N PRO A 208 10.88 -19.05 -44.63
CA PRO A 208 10.40 -17.91 -45.42
C PRO A 208 8.95 -17.53 -45.13
N ALA A 209 8.07 -18.51 -44.93
CA ALA A 209 6.66 -18.27 -44.62
C ALA A 209 6.47 -17.67 -43.22
N PHE A 210 7.22 -18.15 -42.22
CA PHE A 210 7.25 -17.57 -40.88
C PHE A 210 7.76 -16.13 -40.90
N ILE A 211 8.84 -15.87 -41.63
CA ILE A 211 9.43 -14.54 -41.76
C ILE A 211 8.45 -13.58 -42.42
N GLN A 212 7.82 -13.98 -43.53
CA GLN A 212 6.81 -13.17 -44.21
C GLN A 212 5.61 -12.87 -43.29
N ASP A 213 5.11 -13.87 -42.55
CA ASP A 213 3.96 -13.65 -41.67
C ASP A 213 4.28 -12.73 -40.49
N THR A 214 5.48 -12.82 -39.92
CA THR A 214 5.90 -11.92 -38.84
C THR A 214 6.27 -10.52 -39.34
N ALA A 215 6.87 -10.42 -40.53
CA ALA A 215 7.25 -9.16 -41.16
C ALA A 215 6.06 -8.25 -41.41
N LYS A 216 4.88 -8.79 -41.77
CA LYS A 216 3.67 -7.97 -41.99
C LYS A 216 3.27 -7.15 -40.76
N TYR A 217 3.44 -7.69 -39.54
CA TYR A 217 3.19 -6.97 -38.30
C TYR A 217 4.34 -6.01 -37.99
N MET A 218 5.58 -6.48 -38.14
CA MET A 218 6.78 -5.67 -37.88
C MET A 218 6.94 -4.48 -38.83
N ALA A 219 6.21 -4.46 -39.95
CA ALA A 219 6.16 -3.35 -40.90
C ALA A 219 5.16 -2.25 -40.49
N ASP A 220 4.20 -2.55 -39.61
CA ASP A 220 3.23 -1.56 -39.12
C ASP A 220 3.93 -0.41 -38.38
N SER A 221 3.41 0.81 -38.53
CA SER A 221 3.97 2.01 -37.91
C SER A 221 3.80 2.03 -36.39
N ARG A 222 2.78 1.33 -35.87
CA ARG A 222 2.50 1.15 -34.45
C ARG A 222 3.34 0.03 -33.82
N TYR A 223 4.10 -0.73 -34.61
CA TYR A 223 4.92 -1.80 -34.07
C TYR A 223 6.03 -1.24 -33.17
N VAL A 224 6.24 -1.82 -31.98
CA VAL A 224 7.25 -1.33 -31.02
C VAL A 224 8.65 -1.42 -31.62
N ARG A 225 9.32 -0.27 -31.68
CA ARG A 225 10.72 -0.16 -32.11
C ARG A 225 11.60 0.38 -30.99
N VAL A 226 12.81 -0.17 -30.89
CA VAL A 226 13.90 0.34 -30.06
C VAL A 226 15.03 0.72 -31.01
N GLN A 227 15.48 1.98 -30.99
CA GLN A 227 16.45 2.51 -31.97
C GLN A 227 16.03 2.23 -33.43
N ASN A 228 14.76 2.47 -33.77
CA ASN A 228 14.15 2.19 -35.09
C ASN A 228 14.16 0.70 -35.54
N ARG A 229 14.54 -0.24 -34.67
CA ARG A 229 14.52 -1.68 -34.97
C ARG A 229 13.32 -2.35 -34.29
N PRO A 230 12.50 -3.15 -35.00
CA PRO A 230 11.36 -3.84 -34.40
C PRO A 230 11.79 -4.80 -33.29
N LEU A 231 11.04 -4.83 -32.19
CA LEU A 231 11.25 -5.75 -31.07
C LEU A 231 10.50 -7.07 -31.28
N PHE A 232 11.21 -8.19 -31.31
CA PHE A 232 10.65 -9.54 -31.40
C PHE A 232 11.07 -10.39 -30.19
N ILE A 233 10.12 -11.11 -29.61
CA ILE A 233 10.35 -11.91 -28.41
C ILE A 233 10.17 -13.39 -28.74
N LEU A 234 11.17 -14.20 -28.41
CA LEU A 234 11.18 -15.64 -28.57
C LEU A 234 10.96 -16.32 -27.21
N TYR A 235 9.91 -17.12 -27.09
CA TYR A 235 9.50 -17.70 -25.80
C TYR A 235 10.48 -18.77 -25.28
N ARG A 236 10.89 -19.70 -26.14
CA ARG A 236 11.74 -20.85 -25.79
C ARG A 236 12.88 -21.03 -26.79
N PRO A 237 14.01 -20.32 -26.64
CA PRO A 237 15.12 -20.43 -27.57
C PRO A 237 15.79 -21.81 -27.58
N ALA A 238 15.72 -22.55 -26.47
CA ALA A 238 16.30 -23.89 -26.35
C ALA A 238 15.63 -24.96 -27.22
N LEU A 239 14.44 -24.69 -27.77
CA LEU A 239 13.75 -25.60 -28.68
C LEU A 239 14.24 -25.50 -30.13
N LEU A 240 14.99 -24.45 -30.47
CA LEU A 240 15.61 -24.33 -31.79
C LEU A 240 16.76 -25.34 -31.93
N PRO A 241 16.76 -26.22 -32.96
CA PRO A 241 17.81 -27.23 -33.13
C PRO A 241 19.23 -26.64 -33.18
N ASP A 242 19.38 -25.51 -33.87
CA ASP A 242 20.59 -24.67 -33.88
C ASP A 242 20.18 -23.20 -33.83
N ALA A 243 19.97 -22.70 -32.62
CA ALA A 243 19.47 -21.35 -32.39
C ALA A 243 20.32 -20.28 -33.10
N LYS A 244 21.66 -20.37 -33.01
CA LYS A 244 22.55 -19.33 -33.56
C LYS A 244 22.46 -19.26 -35.08
N ASN A 245 22.59 -20.39 -35.76
CA ASN A 245 22.53 -20.41 -37.22
C ASN A 245 21.11 -20.10 -37.74
N THR A 246 20.08 -20.55 -37.02
CA THR A 246 18.68 -20.26 -37.38
C THR A 246 18.36 -18.77 -37.27
N LEU A 247 18.73 -18.14 -36.16
CA LEU A 247 18.54 -16.72 -35.96
C LEU A 247 19.37 -15.87 -36.93
N GLN A 248 20.56 -16.32 -37.33
CA GLN A 248 21.34 -15.64 -38.37
C GLN A 248 20.62 -15.65 -39.73
N ARG A 249 20.00 -16.78 -40.11
CA ARG A 249 19.18 -16.85 -41.34
C ARG A 249 17.96 -15.95 -41.25
N TRP A 250 17.26 -15.96 -40.11
CA TRP A 250 16.09 -15.08 -39.90
C TRP A 250 16.45 -13.60 -39.96
N ARG A 251 17.58 -13.19 -39.39
CA ARG A 251 18.06 -11.80 -39.51
C ARG A 251 18.29 -11.39 -40.97
N ALA A 252 18.88 -12.27 -41.78
CA ALA A 252 19.06 -12.00 -43.20
C ALA A 252 17.71 -11.86 -43.93
N LEU A 253 16.78 -12.80 -43.71
CA LEU A 253 15.47 -12.76 -44.34
C LEU A 253 14.63 -11.54 -43.90
N TRP A 254 14.59 -11.22 -42.61
CA TRP A 254 13.90 -10.01 -42.12
C TRP A 254 14.56 -8.73 -42.60
N LYS A 255 15.88 -8.70 -42.76
CA LYS A 255 16.57 -7.53 -43.33
C LYS A 255 16.15 -7.29 -44.77
N ASP A 256 16.01 -8.34 -45.56
CA ASP A 256 15.54 -8.24 -46.95
C ASP A 256 14.07 -7.75 -47.01
N GLU A 257 13.21 -8.24 -46.11
CA GLU A 257 11.78 -7.86 -46.05
C GLU A 257 11.52 -6.47 -45.42
N LEU A 258 12.24 -6.11 -44.35
CA LEU A 258 11.96 -4.91 -43.53
C LEU A 258 12.97 -3.77 -43.76
N GLY A 259 14.11 -4.04 -44.41
CA GLY A 259 15.22 -3.10 -44.53
C GLY A 259 16.01 -2.88 -43.24
N VAL A 260 15.66 -3.56 -42.15
CA VAL A 260 16.29 -3.47 -40.82
C VAL A 260 16.38 -4.85 -40.17
N GLU A 261 17.33 -5.02 -39.27
CA GLU A 261 17.45 -6.25 -38.48
C GLU A 261 16.66 -6.09 -37.17
N PRO A 262 15.66 -6.92 -36.85
CA PRO A 262 14.94 -6.84 -35.59
C PRO A 262 15.85 -7.04 -34.36
N TRP A 263 15.42 -6.54 -33.21
CA TRP A 263 15.92 -7.00 -31.91
C TRP A 263 15.23 -8.32 -31.58
N ILE A 264 16.01 -9.38 -31.30
CA ILE A 264 15.48 -10.70 -30.95
C ILE A 264 15.89 -10.98 -29.50
N ILE A 265 14.92 -10.97 -28.59
CA ILE A 265 15.15 -11.25 -27.17
C ILE A 265 14.45 -12.53 -26.74
N MET A 266 14.97 -13.19 -25.70
CA MET A 266 14.32 -14.36 -25.10
C MET A 266 13.48 -14.00 -23.88
N VAL A 267 12.46 -14.81 -23.63
CA VAL A 267 11.90 -14.94 -22.29
C VAL A 267 12.88 -15.64 -21.36
N GLN A 268 13.08 -15.11 -20.16
CA GLN A 268 13.80 -15.80 -19.09
C GLN A 268 12.87 -16.78 -18.36
N GLY A 269 12.85 -18.01 -18.84
CA GLY A 269 12.09 -19.11 -18.26
C GLY A 269 12.71 -20.47 -18.63
N PHE A 270 12.20 -21.54 -18.01
CA PHE A 270 12.45 -22.92 -18.43
C PHE A 270 13.93 -23.35 -18.53
N GLY A 271 14.81 -22.73 -17.75
CA GLY A 271 16.24 -23.07 -17.72
C GLY A 271 17.13 -22.27 -18.69
N SER A 272 16.55 -21.47 -19.60
CA SER A 272 17.29 -20.54 -20.45
C SER A 272 17.63 -19.27 -19.66
N ASN A 273 18.90 -19.11 -19.28
CA ASN A 273 19.33 -18.02 -18.40
C ASN A 273 20.07 -16.89 -19.13
N HIS A 274 20.87 -17.21 -20.15
CA HIS A 274 21.77 -16.24 -20.79
C HIS A 274 21.56 -16.14 -22.32
N PRO A 275 21.24 -14.96 -22.88
CA PRO A 275 20.88 -14.80 -24.30
C PRO A 275 22.02 -15.11 -25.28
N SER A 276 23.27 -14.90 -24.90
CA SER A 276 24.44 -15.20 -25.76
C SER A 276 24.62 -16.68 -26.07
N GLU A 277 24.06 -17.58 -25.25
CA GLU A 277 24.04 -19.03 -25.51
C GLU A 277 23.33 -19.34 -26.83
N TYR A 278 22.34 -18.53 -27.18
CA TYR A 278 21.49 -18.71 -28.36
C TYR A 278 21.77 -17.69 -29.47
N GLY A 279 22.58 -16.66 -29.23
CA GLY A 279 22.85 -15.58 -30.20
C GLY A 279 21.78 -14.48 -30.21
N LEU A 280 21.13 -14.27 -29.07
CA LEU A 280 20.08 -13.27 -28.88
C LEU A 280 20.63 -11.94 -28.33
N ASP A 281 19.87 -10.86 -28.53
CA ASP A 281 20.30 -9.50 -28.21
C ASP A 281 20.06 -9.12 -26.73
N GLY A 282 19.25 -9.89 -26.02
CA GLY A 282 18.89 -9.64 -24.64
C GLY A 282 17.79 -10.58 -24.15
N ALA A 283 17.21 -10.24 -23.01
CA ALA A 283 16.13 -11.02 -22.42
C ALA A 283 15.05 -10.15 -21.76
N VAL A 284 13.87 -10.74 -21.58
CA VAL A 284 12.76 -10.17 -20.79
C VAL A 284 12.39 -11.14 -19.67
N GLU A 285 12.15 -10.64 -18.46
CA GLU A 285 11.67 -11.47 -17.37
C GLU A 285 10.22 -11.92 -17.61
N PHE A 286 9.88 -13.13 -17.14
CA PHE A 286 8.54 -13.67 -17.30
C PHE A 286 8.08 -14.28 -15.97
N PRO A 287 7.59 -13.44 -15.03
CA PRO A 287 7.07 -13.92 -13.76
C PRO A 287 5.85 -14.82 -13.99
N PRO A 288 5.59 -15.80 -13.11
CA PRO A 288 6.29 -16.06 -11.85
C PRO A 288 7.61 -16.83 -12.04
N HIS A 289 7.83 -17.54 -13.15
CA HIS A 289 8.84 -18.60 -13.28
C HIS A 289 10.22 -18.30 -12.66
N LYS A 290 10.95 -17.30 -13.18
CA LYS A 290 12.29 -16.96 -12.68
C LYS A 290 12.22 -16.33 -11.29
N VAL A 291 11.25 -15.45 -11.07
CA VAL A 291 11.19 -14.61 -9.85
C VAL A 291 10.74 -15.38 -8.62
N THR A 292 10.11 -16.55 -8.78
CA THR A 292 9.65 -17.41 -7.68
C THR A 292 10.56 -18.58 -7.37
N LYS A 293 11.59 -18.86 -8.18
CA LYS A 293 12.40 -20.08 -8.10
C LYS A 293 12.95 -20.39 -6.70
N ASP A 294 13.36 -19.35 -5.98
CA ASP A 294 14.00 -19.45 -4.65
C ASP A 294 13.11 -18.90 -3.51
N VAL A 295 11.82 -18.70 -3.79
CA VAL A 295 10.84 -18.22 -2.81
C VAL A 295 10.15 -19.42 -2.15
N PRO A 296 10.16 -19.55 -0.81
CA PRO A 296 9.50 -20.65 -0.13
C PRO A 296 7.97 -20.55 -0.24
N ASP A 297 7.30 -21.69 -0.25
CA ASP A 297 5.84 -21.76 -0.13
C ASP A 297 5.37 -21.34 1.26
N ILE A 298 4.08 -21.02 1.34
CA ILE A 298 3.37 -20.72 2.58
C ILE A 298 2.29 -21.76 2.90
N ASP A 299 2.31 -22.92 2.24
CA ASP A 299 1.23 -23.93 2.26
C ASP A 299 0.93 -24.38 3.70
N SER A 300 1.97 -24.56 4.51
CA SER A 300 1.85 -24.95 5.93
C SER A 300 1.14 -23.94 6.84
N SER A 301 0.98 -22.69 6.39
CA SER A 301 0.31 -21.62 7.12
C SER A 301 -1.12 -21.36 6.65
N LEU A 302 -1.55 -22.00 5.56
CA LEU A 302 -2.87 -21.80 4.97
C LEU A 302 -3.96 -22.49 5.77
N HIS A 303 -5.13 -21.84 5.85
CA HIS A 303 -6.36 -22.51 6.22
C HIS A 303 -7.02 -23.08 4.96
N VAL A 304 -6.68 -24.33 4.64
CA VAL A 304 -7.20 -25.04 3.45
C VAL A 304 -8.69 -25.35 3.62
N LEU A 305 -9.49 -24.97 2.62
CA LEU A 305 -10.94 -25.17 2.55
C LEU A 305 -11.29 -26.38 1.65
N ASP A 306 -10.45 -26.63 0.64
CA ASP A 306 -10.57 -27.76 -0.29
C ASP A 306 -9.61 -28.89 0.14
N PRO A 307 -10.09 -30.01 0.67
CA PRO A 307 -9.25 -31.13 1.09
C PRO A 307 -8.40 -31.76 -0.02
N GLU A 308 -8.75 -31.56 -1.29
CA GLU A 308 -8.00 -32.06 -2.45
C GLU A 308 -6.96 -31.07 -2.96
N PHE A 309 -6.83 -29.89 -2.32
CA PHE A 309 -5.84 -28.89 -2.70
C PHE A 309 -4.41 -29.39 -2.49
N ASN A 310 -3.65 -29.38 -3.58
CA ASN A 310 -2.24 -29.73 -3.68
C ASN A 310 -1.53 -28.76 -4.65
N GLY A 311 -1.94 -27.48 -4.62
CA GLY A 311 -1.29 -26.39 -5.32
C GLY A 311 -0.09 -25.83 -4.56
N LEU A 312 0.60 -24.86 -5.16
CA LEU A 312 1.72 -24.16 -4.57
C LEU A 312 1.33 -22.71 -4.29
N VAL A 313 1.40 -22.27 -3.04
CA VAL A 313 1.10 -20.87 -2.68
C VAL A 313 2.35 -20.19 -2.16
N MET A 314 2.65 -19.01 -2.72
CA MET A 314 3.77 -18.17 -2.28
C MET A 314 3.25 -16.81 -1.82
N ASP A 315 3.95 -16.21 -0.87
CA ASP A 315 3.66 -14.86 -0.39
C ASP A 315 4.11 -13.81 -1.41
N TYR A 316 3.18 -12.97 -1.88
CA TYR A 316 3.42 -11.99 -2.93
C TYR A 316 4.47 -10.93 -2.51
N GLU A 317 4.42 -10.43 -1.26
CA GLU A 317 5.42 -9.48 -0.74
C GLU A 317 6.84 -10.07 -0.81
N THR A 318 6.99 -11.35 -0.44
CA THR A 318 8.26 -12.06 -0.51
C THR A 318 8.76 -12.18 -1.96
N VAL A 319 7.87 -12.45 -2.93
CA VAL A 319 8.23 -12.47 -4.36
C VAL A 319 8.66 -11.10 -4.88
N VAL A 320 7.94 -10.03 -4.51
CA VAL A 320 8.31 -8.65 -4.87
C VAL A 320 9.72 -8.32 -4.35
N ASN A 321 9.95 -8.54 -3.06
CA ASN A 321 11.23 -8.27 -2.43
C ASN A 321 12.35 -9.10 -3.04
N HIS A 322 12.10 -10.38 -3.35
CA HIS A 322 13.05 -11.23 -4.02
C HIS A 322 13.39 -10.70 -5.43
N SER A 323 12.39 -10.43 -6.27
CA SER A 323 12.58 -9.92 -7.64
C SER A 323 13.40 -8.62 -7.68
N LEU A 324 13.12 -7.69 -6.77
CA LEU A 324 13.85 -6.42 -6.66
C LEU A 324 15.29 -6.60 -6.15
N SER A 325 15.56 -7.66 -5.39
CA SER A 325 16.90 -7.98 -4.88
C SER A 325 17.81 -8.69 -5.88
N ILE A 326 17.26 -9.23 -6.97
CA ILE A 326 18.05 -9.95 -8.00
C ILE A 326 19.07 -8.98 -8.62
N PRO A 327 20.38 -9.29 -8.56
CA PRO A 327 21.42 -8.44 -9.14
C PRO A 327 21.25 -8.23 -10.64
N THR A 328 21.71 -7.08 -11.13
CA THR A 328 21.77 -6.77 -12.56
C THR A 328 22.66 -7.79 -13.30
N PRO A 329 22.17 -8.42 -14.38
CA PRO A 329 22.99 -9.32 -15.19
C PRO A 329 23.98 -8.54 -16.09
N ASP A 330 24.88 -9.28 -16.75
CA ASP A 330 25.87 -8.77 -17.70
C ASP A 330 25.36 -8.67 -19.16
N PHE A 331 24.06 -8.85 -19.38
CA PHE A 331 23.38 -8.72 -20.67
C PHE A 331 22.18 -7.77 -20.58
N PRO A 332 21.71 -7.20 -21.71
CA PRO A 332 20.51 -6.37 -21.73
C PRO A 332 19.28 -7.14 -21.23
N LEU A 333 18.68 -6.65 -20.15
CA LEU A 333 17.51 -7.25 -19.52
C LEU A 333 16.38 -6.23 -19.41
N ILE A 334 15.18 -6.64 -19.79
CA ILE A 334 13.93 -5.93 -19.49
C ILE A 334 13.25 -6.65 -18.31
N LYS A 335 13.03 -5.94 -17.20
CA LYS A 335 12.34 -6.49 -16.03
C LYS A 335 10.82 -6.43 -16.19
N THR A 336 10.14 -7.35 -15.50
CA THR A 336 8.68 -7.53 -15.60
C THR A 336 8.03 -7.66 -14.23
N ALA A 337 6.98 -6.88 -13.97
CA ALA A 337 6.17 -6.99 -12.76
C ALA A 337 4.88 -7.76 -13.04
N SER A 338 4.36 -8.50 -12.06
CA SER A 338 3.07 -9.20 -12.16
C SER A 338 2.07 -8.52 -11.24
N PRO A 339 0.89 -8.02 -11.67
CA PRO A 339 -0.12 -7.46 -10.76
C PRO A 339 -0.57 -8.48 -9.72
N THR A 340 -0.91 -9.69 -10.18
CA THR A 340 -1.16 -10.87 -9.35
C THR A 340 -0.77 -12.12 -10.15
N TRP A 341 -0.89 -13.32 -9.57
CA TRP A 341 -0.81 -14.58 -10.30
C TRP A 341 -1.57 -15.68 -9.55
N ASP A 342 -2.38 -16.44 -10.25
CA ASP A 342 -3.19 -17.55 -9.76
C ASP A 342 -3.66 -18.46 -10.90
N SER A 343 -2.91 -19.53 -11.13
CA SER A 343 -3.21 -20.52 -12.19
C SER A 343 -4.18 -21.62 -11.76
N ASP A 344 -4.84 -21.51 -10.59
CA ASP A 344 -5.78 -22.54 -10.10
C ASP A 344 -7.03 -22.67 -10.99
N ALA A 345 -7.48 -21.58 -11.62
CA ALA A 345 -8.61 -21.64 -12.56
C ALA A 345 -8.32 -22.58 -13.74
N ARG A 346 -7.09 -22.56 -14.28
CA ARG A 346 -6.61 -23.54 -15.30
C ARG A 346 -6.29 -24.91 -14.71
N ARG A 347 -5.72 -24.97 -13.49
CA ARG A 347 -5.17 -26.19 -12.87
C ARG A 347 -5.83 -26.49 -11.53
N GLN A 348 -7.14 -26.67 -11.53
CA GLN A 348 -7.98 -26.85 -10.34
C GLN A 348 -7.34 -27.77 -9.28
N GLY A 349 -7.10 -27.22 -8.09
CA GLY A 349 -6.48 -27.87 -6.94
C GLY A 349 -4.96 -28.05 -7.03
N ARG A 350 -4.30 -27.65 -8.13
CA ARG A 350 -2.88 -27.90 -8.43
C ARG A 350 -2.15 -26.69 -9.03
N GLY A 351 -2.81 -25.53 -9.03
CA GLY A 351 -2.24 -24.28 -9.54
C GLY A 351 -1.12 -23.72 -8.65
N THR A 352 -0.40 -22.76 -9.21
CA THR A 352 0.49 -21.87 -8.46
C THR A 352 -0.19 -20.53 -8.25
N THR A 353 -0.16 -20.02 -7.01
CA THR A 353 -0.82 -18.79 -6.59
C THR A 353 0.16 -17.89 -5.84
N LEU A 354 0.21 -16.61 -6.21
CA LEU A 354 0.87 -15.55 -5.44
C LEU A 354 -0.16 -14.86 -4.56
N HIS A 355 -0.17 -15.22 -3.28
CA HIS A 355 -1.16 -14.78 -2.32
C HIS A 355 -0.75 -13.49 -1.62
N GLY A 356 -1.73 -12.61 -1.35
CA GLY A 356 -1.50 -11.34 -0.65
C GLY A 356 -1.12 -10.16 -1.55
N SER A 357 -1.37 -10.23 -2.87
CA SER A 357 -1.19 -9.05 -3.73
C SER A 357 -2.10 -7.90 -3.31
N THR A 358 -1.53 -6.69 -3.33
CA THR A 358 -2.23 -5.42 -3.08
C THR A 358 -1.70 -4.35 -4.05
N PRO A 359 -2.45 -3.27 -4.33
CA PRO A 359 -1.96 -2.17 -5.15
C PRO A 359 -0.65 -1.56 -4.62
N ALA A 360 -0.46 -1.48 -3.30
CA ALA A 360 0.77 -0.97 -2.70
C ALA A 360 2.00 -1.86 -2.98
N LEU A 361 1.86 -3.19 -2.85
CA LEU A 361 2.95 -4.12 -3.17
C LEU A 361 3.23 -4.16 -4.67
N TYR A 362 2.19 -4.07 -5.50
CA TYR A 362 2.34 -3.92 -6.95
C TYR A 362 3.06 -2.61 -7.32
N ARG A 363 2.69 -1.49 -6.67
CA ARG A 363 3.37 -0.19 -6.81
C ARG A 363 4.85 -0.31 -6.48
N GLN A 364 5.19 -0.97 -5.38
CA GLN A 364 6.59 -1.22 -4.97
C GLN A 364 7.34 -1.98 -6.07
N TRP A 365 6.75 -3.05 -6.61
CA TRP A 365 7.38 -3.85 -7.66
C TRP A 365 7.57 -3.04 -8.94
N LEU A 366 6.50 -2.41 -9.43
CA LEU A 366 6.51 -1.63 -10.67
C LEU A 366 7.48 -0.45 -10.59
N SER A 367 7.49 0.29 -9.47
CA SER A 367 8.42 1.40 -9.25
C SER A 367 9.87 0.92 -9.29
N GLY A 368 10.17 -0.20 -8.61
CA GLY A 368 11.53 -0.74 -8.58
C GLY A 368 12.03 -1.24 -9.94
N ILE A 369 11.16 -1.80 -10.79
CA ILE A 369 11.57 -2.20 -12.15
C ILE A 369 11.68 -1.01 -13.11
N ILE A 370 10.89 0.05 -12.92
CA ILE A 370 11.04 1.31 -13.68
C ILE A 370 12.36 1.99 -13.31
N ASP A 371 12.73 2.00 -12.03
CA ASP A 371 14.04 2.51 -11.58
C ASP A 371 15.19 1.71 -12.17
N PHE A 372 15.03 0.39 -12.25
CA PHE A 372 15.96 -0.45 -12.98
C PHE A 372 16.01 -0.08 -14.47
N ALA A 373 14.88 0.09 -15.14
CA ALA A 373 14.82 0.44 -16.56
C ALA A 373 15.48 1.80 -16.87
N GLN A 374 15.35 2.77 -15.97
CA GLN A 374 16.00 4.08 -16.09
C GLN A 374 17.53 4.00 -15.93
N THR A 375 17.99 3.15 -15.02
CA THR A 375 19.42 2.99 -14.73
C THR A 375 20.13 2.00 -15.65
N GLN A 376 19.39 1.06 -16.23
CA GLN A 376 19.84 0.01 -17.14
C GLN A 376 18.94 -0.02 -18.39
N PRO A 377 18.95 1.05 -19.21
CA PRO A 377 18.06 1.15 -20.34
C PRO A 377 18.38 0.10 -21.41
N PHE A 378 17.36 -0.60 -21.90
CA PHE A 378 17.49 -1.60 -22.95
C PHE A 378 17.84 -0.90 -24.27
N HIS A 379 19.10 -1.04 -24.69
CA HIS A 379 19.68 -0.33 -25.83
C HIS A 379 19.40 1.19 -25.81
N GLY A 380 19.49 1.81 -24.63
CA GLY A 380 19.34 3.25 -24.46
C GLY A 380 17.90 3.74 -24.26
N GLU A 381 16.92 2.85 -24.26
CA GLU A 381 15.53 3.17 -23.93
C GLU A 381 15.10 2.50 -22.61
N PRO A 382 14.47 3.22 -21.67
CA PRO A 382 13.91 2.63 -20.46
C PRO A 382 12.63 1.85 -20.80
N LEU A 383 12.70 0.51 -20.78
CA LEU A 383 11.57 -0.39 -21.01
C LEU A 383 11.26 -1.19 -19.75
N ALA A 384 9.97 -1.38 -19.47
CA ALA A 384 9.47 -2.27 -18.42
C ALA A 384 8.27 -3.07 -18.93
N PHE A 385 8.12 -4.31 -18.48
CA PHE A 385 6.99 -5.15 -18.84
C PHE A 385 6.04 -5.37 -17.65
N ILE A 386 4.77 -5.66 -17.95
CA ILE A 386 3.77 -6.12 -16.98
C ILE A 386 3.17 -7.44 -17.47
N ASN A 387 3.16 -8.44 -16.59
CA ASN A 387 2.46 -9.71 -16.80
C ASN A 387 1.15 -9.74 -16.00
N ALA A 388 -0.01 -9.44 -16.56
CA ALA A 388 -0.32 -9.14 -17.96
C ALA A 388 -1.45 -8.10 -18.05
N TRP A 389 -1.86 -7.76 -19.28
CA TRP A 389 -3.07 -6.99 -19.52
C TRP A 389 -4.32 -7.78 -19.11
N ASN A 390 -4.50 -8.99 -19.67
CA ASN A 390 -5.76 -9.73 -19.64
C ASN A 390 -5.64 -11.24 -19.37
N GLU A 391 -4.60 -11.74 -18.70
CA GLU A 391 -4.45 -13.18 -18.44
C GLU A 391 -5.30 -13.65 -17.24
N TRP A 392 -6.63 -13.48 -17.36
CA TRP A 392 -7.63 -13.72 -16.30
C TRP A 392 -7.60 -15.13 -15.70
N ALA A 393 -7.39 -16.17 -16.53
CA ALA A 393 -7.37 -17.55 -16.08
C ALA A 393 -6.12 -17.91 -15.25
N GLU A 394 -5.10 -17.05 -15.25
CA GLU A 394 -3.96 -17.12 -14.33
C GLU A 394 -3.96 -15.93 -13.36
N GLY A 395 -5.08 -15.20 -13.21
CA GLY A 395 -5.20 -14.06 -12.31
C GLY A 395 -4.29 -12.86 -12.63
N ALA A 396 -3.50 -12.93 -13.70
CA ALA A 396 -2.53 -11.91 -14.07
C ALA A 396 -3.17 -10.91 -15.06
N TYR A 397 -3.90 -9.93 -14.52
CA TYR A 397 -4.57 -8.91 -15.33
C TYR A 397 -4.47 -7.53 -14.68
N LEU A 398 -4.54 -6.50 -15.52
CA LEU A 398 -4.69 -5.10 -15.13
C LEU A 398 -6.13 -4.61 -15.28
N GLU A 399 -6.93 -5.28 -16.12
CA GLU A 399 -8.30 -4.90 -16.39
C GLU A 399 -9.15 -4.81 -15.09
N PRO A 400 -10.05 -3.82 -14.98
CA PRO A 400 -10.87 -3.65 -13.78
C PRO A 400 -11.73 -4.86 -13.46
N ASP A 401 -11.72 -5.24 -12.19
CA ASP A 401 -12.60 -6.26 -11.62
C ASP A 401 -13.56 -5.65 -10.59
N VAL A 402 -14.55 -6.44 -10.14
CA VAL A 402 -15.55 -5.97 -9.17
C VAL A 402 -14.98 -5.65 -7.78
N HIS A 403 -13.81 -6.20 -7.43
CA HIS A 403 -13.27 -6.11 -6.08
C HIS A 403 -12.29 -4.94 -5.92
N ASN A 404 -11.38 -4.76 -6.87
CA ASN A 404 -10.35 -3.74 -6.86
C ASN A 404 -10.67 -2.58 -7.80
N GLY A 405 -11.64 -2.71 -8.70
CA GLY A 405 -11.95 -1.67 -9.68
C GLY A 405 -10.69 -1.29 -10.47
N TYR A 406 -10.39 0.00 -10.52
CA TYR A 406 -9.24 0.56 -11.23
C TYR A 406 -7.93 0.59 -10.43
N ALA A 407 -7.88 0.06 -9.21
CA ALA A 407 -6.75 0.31 -8.30
C ALA A 407 -5.37 -0.08 -8.85
N TYR A 408 -5.28 -1.17 -9.62
CA TYR A 408 -4.02 -1.59 -10.27
C TYR A 408 -3.67 -0.69 -11.45
N LEU A 409 -4.63 -0.30 -12.29
CA LEU A 409 -4.42 0.65 -13.39
C LEU A 409 -4.05 2.05 -12.88
N ASN A 410 -4.76 2.56 -11.88
CA ASN A 410 -4.46 3.83 -11.25
C ASN A 410 -3.06 3.79 -10.61
N THR A 411 -2.69 2.67 -9.99
CA THR A 411 -1.31 2.46 -9.53
C THR A 411 -0.31 2.52 -10.67
N THR A 412 -0.56 1.85 -11.79
CA THR A 412 0.30 1.91 -12.98
C THR A 412 0.45 3.36 -13.46
N GLN A 413 -0.65 4.10 -13.62
CA GLN A 413 -0.64 5.49 -14.03
C GLN A 413 0.21 6.37 -13.10
N ARG A 414 -0.01 6.23 -11.78
CA ARG A 414 0.75 6.95 -10.75
C ARG A 414 2.25 6.65 -10.82
N VAL A 415 2.66 5.41 -11.09
CA VAL A 415 4.08 5.07 -11.15
C VAL A 415 4.71 5.53 -12.47
N VAL A 416 4.02 5.34 -13.59
CA VAL A 416 4.54 5.67 -14.93
C VAL A 416 4.69 7.18 -15.11
N PHE A 417 3.73 7.98 -14.64
CA PHE A 417 3.75 9.42 -14.81
C PHE A 417 4.19 10.19 -13.56
N GLY A 418 4.18 9.55 -12.37
CA GLY A 418 4.38 10.20 -11.07
C GLY A 418 5.81 10.15 -10.52
N LYS A 419 6.84 10.19 -11.37
CA LYS A 419 8.15 10.71 -10.95
C LYS A 419 8.40 12.09 -11.54
N SER A 420 8.06 13.09 -10.71
CA SER A 420 8.35 14.52 -10.82
C SER A 420 7.57 15.32 -11.87
N THR A 421 6.45 15.89 -11.42
CA THR A 421 6.25 17.33 -11.58
C THR A 421 6.63 18.00 -10.26
N ALA A 422 7.30 19.16 -10.29
CA ALA A 422 7.73 19.90 -9.09
C ALA A 422 6.57 20.31 -8.16
N GLU A 423 5.32 20.12 -8.60
CA GLU A 423 4.11 20.36 -7.82
C GLU A 423 3.75 19.22 -6.86
N ASN A 424 4.35 18.03 -6.97
CA ASN A 424 4.01 16.87 -6.11
C ASN A 424 5.01 16.61 -4.98
N ASN A 425 6.06 17.43 -4.83
CA ASN A 425 7.08 17.27 -3.79
C ASN A 425 6.59 17.84 -2.45
N LEU A 426 6.44 16.98 -1.46
CA LEU A 426 5.94 17.35 -0.13
C LEU A 426 6.98 17.05 0.95
N LEU A 427 7.41 18.10 1.64
CA LEU A 427 8.24 17.96 2.83
C LEU A 427 7.35 17.85 4.07
N LEU A 428 7.44 16.73 4.79
CA LEU A 428 6.82 16.58 6.10
C LEU A 428 7.88 16.78 7.19
N VAL A 429 7.63 17.67 8.13
CA VAL A 429 8.58 17.99 9.20
C VAL A 429 8.03 17.49 10.53
N GLY A 430 8.83 16.71 11.27
CA GLY A 430 8.50 16.20 12.61
C GLY A 430 9.62 16.43 13.61
N HIS A 431 9.29 16.59 14.90
CA HIS A 431 10.30 16.92 15.91
C HIS A 431 11.17 15.74 16.35
N ASP A 432 10.62 14.52 16.45
CA ASP A 432 11.39 13.32 16.81
C ASP A 432 10.76 12.02 16.27
N ALA A 433 11.43 10.88 16.47
CA ALA A 433 10.93 9.56 16.10
C ALA A 433 10.51 8.69 17.30
N HIS A 434 10.07 9.28 18.41
CA HIS A 434 9.51 8.55 19.54
C HIS A 434 8.09 8.04 19.25
N ALA A 435 7.68 6.97 19.94
CA ALA A 435 6.39 6.31 19.68
C ALA A 435 5.23 7.00 20.43
N ASN A 436 4.93 8.24 20.04
CA ASN A 436 3.82 9.04 20.56
C ASN A 436 2.82 9.39 19.44
N GLY A 437 1.67 9.95 19.81
CA GLY A 437 0.55 10.18 18.88
C GLY A 437 0.88 11.07 17.68
N ALA A 438 1.59 12.18 17.87
CA ALA A 438 1.91 13.10 16.78
C ALA A 438 2.88 12.48 15.74
N GLN A 439 3.80 11.63 16.20
CA GLN A 439 4.77 10.90 15.38
C GLN A 439 4.09 9.74 14.65
N MET A 440 3.14 9.06 15.29
CA MET A 440 2.32 8.06 14.61
C MET A 440 1.43 8.70 13.55
N LEU A 441 0.85 9.87 13.84
CA LEU A 441 0.08 10.63 12.86
C LEU A 441 0.95 11.01 11.67
N LEU A 442 2.09 11.66 11.88
CA LEU A 442 2.99 12.08 10.79
C LEU A 442 3.43 10.92 9.90
N LEU A 443 3.75 9.76 10.50
CA LEU A 443 4.11 8.56 9.76
C LEU A 443 2.97 8.08 8.85
N ASN A 444 1.74 8.07 9.37
CA ASN A 444 0.57 7.63 8.61
C ASN A 444 0.12 8.67 7.59
N LEU A 445 0.29 9.97 7.86
CA LEU A 445 0.12 11.02 6.85
C LEU A 445 1.12 10.82 5.71
N ALA A 446 2.39 10.58 6.00
CA ALA A 446 3.42 10.33 5.00
C ALA A 446 3.06 9.15 4.09
N ARG A 447 2.67 8.02 4.70
CA ARG A 447 2.21 6.84 3.98
C ARG A 447 0.98 7.15 3.12
N THR A 448 -0.05 7.76 3.70
CA THR A 448 -1.31 8.03 3.00
C THR A 448 -1.10 8.99 1.83
N PHE A 449 -0.33 10.07 2.02
CA PHE A 449 -0.01 11.00 0.94
C PHE A 449 0.74 10.32 -0.21
N GLN A 450 1.64 9.39 0.08
CA GLN A 450 2.37 8.66 -0.94
C GLN A 450 1.50 7.60 -1.64
N ASP A 451 0.80 6.78 -0.86
CA ASP A 451 0.09 5.59 -1.36
C ASP A 451 -1.23 5.95 -2.03
N GLU A 452 -1.97 6.91 -1.47
CA GLU A 452 -3.32 7.25 -1.91
C GLU A 452 -3.38 8.54 -2.74
N PHE A 453 -2.51 9.50 -2.45
CA PHE A 453 -2.50 10.82 -3.13
C PHE A 453 -1.34 11.00 -4.13
N GLY A 454 -0.44 10.02 -4.26
CA GLY A 454 0.65 10.06 -5.24
C GLY A 454 1.70 11.15 -5.00
N MET A 455 1.81 11.67 -3.76
CA MET A 455 2.79 12.69 -3.40
C MET A 455 4.21 12.08 -3.32
N ASP A 456 5.22 12.82 -3.76
CA ASP A 456 6.62 12.50 -3.47
C ASP A 456 6.97 13.07 -2.09
N VAL A 457 6.84 12.22 -1.08
CA VAL A 457 6.98 12.61 0.32
C VAL A 457 8.42 12.42 0.79
N THR A 458 9.02 13.48 1.32
CA THR A 458 10.23 13.41 2.14
C THR A 458 9.90 13.80 3.57
N VAL A 459 10.30 12.99 4.54
CA VAL A 459 10.16 13.31 5.96
C VAL A 459 11.49 13.85 6.50
N LEU A 460 11.48 15.02 7.11
CA LEU A 460 12.58 15.57 7.89
C LEU A 460 12.27 15.46 9.39
N LEU A 461 13.07 14.69 10.13
CA LEU A 461 12.96 14.56 11.58
C LEU A 461 14.07 15.35 12.28
N LEU A 462 13.71 16.22 13.23
CA LEU A 462 14.70 17.05 13.94
C LEU A 462 15.59 16.21 14.87
N SER A 463 15.08 15.09 15.40
CA SER A 463 15.82 14.19 16.27
C SER A 463 15.39 12.71 16.13
N SER A 464 16.28 11.80 16.52
CA SER A 464 16.09 10.35 16.37
C SER A 464 15.08 9.78 17.37
N GLY A 465 14.73 8.50 17.22
CA GLY A 465 13.87 7.78 18.14
C GLY A 465 13.60 6.34 17.70
N ARG A 466 12.74 5.64 18.44
CA ARG A 466 12.47 4.21 18.24
C ARG A 466 11.80 3.92 16.88
N LEU A 467 11.05 4.88 16.35
CA LEU A 467 10.36 4.75 15.06
C LEU A 467 11.25 5.11 13.86
N GLU A 468 12.49 5.55 14.04
CA GLU A 468 13.34 5.99 12.92
C GLU A 468 13.45 4.92 11.82
N SER A 469 13.74 3.68 12.21
CA SER A 469 13.80 2.55 11.27
C SER A 469 12.47 2.29 10.55
N VAL A 470 11.34 2.59 11.20
CA VAL A 470 10.00 2.41 10.64
C VAL A 470 9.72 3.51 9.61
N TYR A 471 9.99 4.77 9.97
CA TYR A 471 9.94 5.90 9.04
C TYR A 471 10.77 5.63 7.78
N LYS A 472 12.05 5.27 7.94
CA LYS A 472 12.97 4.97 6.82
C LYS A 472 12.52 3.79 5.96
N SER A 473 11.77 2.84 6.52
CA SER A 473 11.23 1.70 5.76
C SER A 473 10.00 2.04 4.93
N ILE A 474 9.34 3.16 5.21
CA ILE A 474 8.07 3.55 4.58
C ILE A 474 8.28 4.70 3.62
N VAL A 475 9.07 5.70 4.01
CA VAL A 475 9.21 6.95 3.27
C VAL A 475 10.64 7.46 3.36
N ASN A 476 11.08 8.22 2.35
CA ASN A 476 12.39 8.86 2.35
C ASN A 476 12.52 9.76 3.59
N THR A 477 13.24 9.29 4.61
CA THR A 477 13.33 9.95 5.91
C THR A 477 14.75 10.40 6.16
N ILE A 478 14.89 11.69 6.42
CA ILE A 478 16.16 12.36 6.64
C ILE A 478 16.18 12.90 8.06
N MET A 479 17.29 12.66 8.77
CA MET A 479 17.52 13.23 10.09
C MET A 479 18.21 14.58 9.95
N LEU A 480 17.73 15.61 10.66
CA LEU A 480 18.37 16.91 10.65
C LEU A 480 19.81 16.83 11.16
N THR A 481 20.09 15.97 12.13
CA THR A 481 21.44 15.71 12.64
C THR A 481 22.40 15.26 11.55
N ASP A 482 21.93 14.44 10.62
CA ASP A 482 22.75 13.88 9.53
C ASP A 482 23.00 14.93 8.44
N LEU A 483 22.01 15.79 8.19
CA LEU A 483 22.13 16.91 7.26
C LEU A 483 23.15 17.94 7.76
N VAL A 484 23.06 18.32 9.03
CA VAL A 484 23.92 19.34 9.64
C VAL A 484 25.37 18.88 9.77
N ALA A 485 25.60 17.57 9.94
CA ALA A 485 26.95 17.02 10.03
C ALA A 485 27.84 17.33 8.80
N ASN A 486 27.23 17.64 7.65
CA ASN A 486 27.91 17.95 6.40
C ASN A 486 27.61 19.38 5.88
N ALA A 487 27.19 20.30 6.76
CA ALA A 487 26.80 21.67 6.39
C ALA A 487 27.40 22.73 7.33
N GLU A 488 27.54 23.94 6.83
CA GLU A 488 28.08 25.09 7.59
C GLU A 488 27.11 25.57 8.69
N SER A 489 25.80 25.38 8.49
CA SER A 489 24.75 25.73 9.45
C SER A 489 23.48 24.91 9.22
N THR A 490 22.57 24.90 10.19
CA THR A 490 21.23 24.29 10.04
C THR A 490 20.46 24.86 8.85
N ASN A 491 20.54 26.18 8.62
CA ASN A 491 19.83 26.83 7.52
C ASN A 491 20.40 26.40 6.17
N ALA A 492 21.72 26.38 6.01
CA ALA A 492 22.37 25.93 4.79
C ALA A 492 22.05 24.45 4.49
N ALA A 493 21.94 23.61 5.53
CA ALA A 493 21.57 22.21 5.37
C ALA A 493 20.13 22.05 4.85
N ILE A 494 19.20 22.87 5.35
CA ILE A 494 17.79 22.86 4.95
C ILE A 494 17.61 23.47 3.55
N GLU A 495 18.29 24.57 3.24
CA GLU A 495 18.32 25.18 1.90
C GLU A 495 18.79 24.18 0.84
N ARG A 496 19.87 23.45 1.15
CA ARG A 496 20.37 22.37 0.31
C ARG A 496 19.32 21.27 0.12
N LEU A 497 18.66 20.83 1.20
CA LEU A 497 17.60 19.82 1.11
C LEU A 497 16.44 20.30 0.21
N ILE A 498 15.99 21.55 0.39
CA ILE A 498 14.92 22.15 -0.41
C ILE A 498 15.29 22.16 -1.88
N ALA A 499 16.53 22.54 -2.22
CA ALA A 499 17.03 22.54 -3.58
C ALA A 499 17.15 21.12 -4.16
N GLU A 500 17.76 20.18 -3.42
CA GLU A 500 17.96 18.79 -3.85
C GLU A 500 16.65 18.03 -4.09
N LYS A 501 15.63 18.33 -3.28
CA LYS A 501 14.32 17.68 -3.35
C LYS A 501 13.26 18.52 -4.07
N ALA A 502 13.65 19.67 -4.62
CA ALA A 502 12.75 20.64 -5.25
C ALA A 502 11.47 20.87 -4.43
N VAL A 503 11.62 21.11 -3.12
CA VAL A 503 10.50 21.27 -2.18
C VAL A 503 9.80 22.59 -2.44
N THR A 504 8.51 22.54 -2.76
CA THR A 504 7.66 23.72 -2.93
C THR A 504 6.64 23.86 -1.79
N HIS A 505 6.30 22.76 -1.12
CA HIS A 505 5.31 22.71 -0.05
C HIS A 505 5.84 21.91 1.14
N ALA A 506 5.55 22.39 2.35
CA ALA A 506 5.91 21.74 3.60
C ALA A 506 4.72 21.68 4.56
N LEU A 507 4.56 20.54 5.22
CA LEU A 507 3.68 20.37 6.37
C LEU A 507 4.53 20.19 7.62
N CYS A 508 4.40 21.14 8.53
CA CYS A 508 5.12 21.20 9.80
C CYS A 508 4.23 20.65 10.92
N ASN A 509 4.54 19.46 11.41
CA ASN A 509 3.73 18.78 12.41
C ASN A 509 4.27 19.08 13.81
N THR A 510 3.43 19.64 14.69
CA THR A 510 3.72 20.11 16.07
C THR A 510 4.35 21.50 16.15
N THR A 511 4.12 22.19 17.25
CA THR A 511 4.62 23.55 17.50
C THR A 511 6.16 23.60 17.52
N VAL A 512 6.79 22.49 17.94
CA VAL A 512 8.26 22.35 17.98
C VAL A 512 8.91 22.60 16.62
N THR A 513 8.23 22.31 15.52
CA THR A 513 8.76 22.50 14.16
C THR A 513 8.73 23.96 13.69
N GLY A 514 8.14 24.87 14.47
CA GLY A 514 8.01 26.29 14.14
C GLY A 514 9.34 27.00 13.88
N GLU A 515 10.41 26.60 14.57
CA GLU A 515 11.75 27.17 14.41
C GLU A 515 12.34 27.01 12.99
N LEU A 516 11.83 26.08 12.18
CA LEU A 516 12.26 25.88 10.79
C LEU A 516 11.50 26.72 9.77
N ILE A 517 10.36 27.29 10.15
CA ILE A 517 9.49 28.04 9.24
C ILE A 517 10.21 29.24 8.61
N PRO A 518 11.02 30.04 9.32
CA PRO A 518 11.70 31.18 8.70
C PRO A 518 12.59 30.76 7.52
N THR A 519 13.32 29.66 7.65
CA THR A 519 14.18 29.11 6.59
C THR A 519 13.36 28.56 5.42
N LEU A 520 12.25 27.86 5.70
CA LEU A 520 11.32 27.40 4.67
C LEU A 520 10.73 28.57 3.88
N LYS A 521 10.26 29.62 4.58
CA LYS A 521 9.67 30.82 3.97
C LYS A 521 10.70 31.64 3.18
N HIS A 522 11.94 31.75 3.67
CA HIS A 522 13.03 32.38 2.93
C HIS A 522 13.24 31.75 1.54
N ASN A 523 13.04 30.43 1.44
CA ASN A 523 13.14 29.65 0.21
C ASN A 523 11.83 29.54 -0.57
N LYS A 524 10.83 30.39 -0.26
CA LYS A 524 9.51 30.42 -0.91
C LYS A 524 8.73 29.10 -0.82
N VAL A 525 9.04 28.28 0.18
CA VAL A 525 8.25 27.08 0.48
C VAL A 525 6.93 27.52 1.13
N ARG A 526 5.83 26.94 0.68
CA ARG A 526 4.53 27.13 1.30
C ARG A 526 4.37 26.20 2.50
N VAL A 527 3.97 26.74 3.65
CA VAL A 527 3.97 26.04 4.93
C VAL A 527 2.55 25.92 5.47
N LEU A 528 2.14 24.69 5.77
CA LEU A 528 0.98 24.39 6.60
C LEU A 528 1.46 23.82 7.94
N SER A 529 1.02 24.40 9.05
CA SER A 529 1.39 23.95 10.39
C SER A 529 0.25 23.21 11.08
N LEU A 530 0.52 22.01 11.60
CA LEU A 530 -0.41 21.27 12.46
C LEU A 530 -0.06 21.51 13.93
N ILE A 531 -1.04 21.94 14.72
CA ILE A 531 -0.86 22.18 16.16
C ILE A 531 -1.56 21.09 16.96
N HIS A 532 -0.79 20.36 17.78
CA HIS A 532 -1.25 19.23 18.57
C HIS A 532 -0.89 19.41 20.05
N GLU A 533 -0.83 20.65 20.51
CA GLU A 533 -0.43 21.01 21.86
C GLU A 533 -1.47 21.91 22.52
N MET A 534 -1.72 21.66 23.80
CA MET A 534 -2.56 22.49 24.66
C MET A 534 -1.73 23.66 25.24
N PRO A 535 -2.36 24.78 25.63
CA PRO A 535 -1.64 26.01 25.99
C PRO A 535 -0.65 25.84 27.14
N ASP A 536 -1.00 25.06 28.17
CA ASP A 536 -0.11 24.83 29.31
C ASP A 536 1.08 23.94 28.92
N TYR A 537 0.86 22.98 28.03
CA TYR A 537 1.96 22.21 27.45
C TYR A 537 2.93 23.10 26.68
N ILE A 538 2.43 24.00 25.81
CA ILE A 538 3.27 24.95 25.05
C ILE A 538 4.15 25.77 25.99
N ARG A 539 3.56 26.34 27.06
CA ARG A 539 4.30 27.11 28.08
C ARG A 539 5.30 26.26 28.84
N SER A 540 4.91 25.06 29.27
CA SER A 540 5.78 24.16 30.04
C SER A 540 7.00 23.69 29.26
N GLN A 541 6.87 23.58 27.93
CA GLN A 541 7.94 23.19 27.01
C GLN A 541 8.69 24.40 26.43
N GLN A 542 8.37 25.63 26.85
CA GLN A 542 9.00 26.87 26.39
C GLN A 542 8.89 27.08 24.85
N LEU A 543 7.73 26.73 24.28
CA LEU A 543 7.47 26.77 22.84
C LEU A 543 6.79 28.06 22.37
N GLU A 544 6.69 29.08 23.21
CA GLU A 544 5.99 30.34 22.88
C GLU A 544 6.64 31.10 21.72
N SER A 545 7.97 31.01 21.59
CA SER A 545 8.70 31.60 20.45
C SER A 545 8.31 30.91 19.14
N ALA A 546 8.41 29.58 19.09
CA ALA A 546 8.03 28.79 17.93
C ALA A 546 6.54 28.97 17.58
N ALA A 547 5.66 29.06 18.58
CA ALA A 547 4.23 29.34 18.39
C ALA A 547 3.99 30.71 17.72
N LYS A 548 4.71 31.76 18.16
CA LYS A 548 4.64 33.08 17.51
C LYS A 548 5.15 33.05 16.08
N ILE A 549 6.27 32.37 15.82
CA ILE A 549 6.80 32.21 14.47
C ILE A 549 5.77 31.53 13.56
N ILE A 550 5.11 30.47 14.04
CA ILE A 550 4.03 29.80 13.29
C ILE A 550 2.89 30.78 12.99
N ALA A 551 2.39 31.49 14.00
CA ALA A 551 1.30 32.45 13.85
C ALA A 551 1.62 33.58 12.86
N ASP A 552 2.87 34.03 12.82
CA ASP A 552 3.30 35.14 11.99
C ASP A 552 3.63 34.73 10.54
N GLN A 553 4.11 33.50 10.31
CA GLN A 553 4.77 33.13 9.04
C GLN A 553 4.20 31.90 8.32
N ALA A 554 3.44 31.04 8.99
CA ALA A 554 2.80 29.90 8.31
C ALA A 554 1.71 30.41 7.34
N ASP A 555 1.53 29.74 6.19
CA ASP A 555 0.49 30.14 5.23
C ASP A 555 -0.91 29.65 5.65
N ASN A 556 -0.97 28.53 6.37
CA ASN A 556 -2.17 28.04 7.02
C ASN A 556 -1.80 27.32 8.32
N ILE A 557 -2.67 27.41 9.32
CA ILE A 557 -2.56 26.63 10.55
C ILE A 557 -3.81 25.75 10.67
N VAL A 558 -3.61 24.50 11.08
CA VAL A 558 -4.70 23.54 11.29
C VAL A 558 -4.68 23.08 12.74
N PHE A 559 -5.84 23.17 13.37
CA PHE A 559 -6.08 22.71 14.73
C PHE A 559 -7.03 21.50 14.69
N PRO A 560 -6.81 20.48 15.54
CA PRO A 560 -7.67 19.32 15.58
C PRO A 560 -9.01 19.59 16.28
N ALA A 561 -9.10 20.66 17.08
CA ALA A 561 -10.32 21.08 17.76
C ALA A 561 -10.30 22.57 18.16
N ASN A 562 -11.49 23.13 18.42
CA ASN A 562 -11.66 24.53 18.80
C ASN A 562 -10.91 24.89 20.09
N ILE A 563 -10.89 24.00 21.09
CA ILE A 563 -10.18 24.25 22.35
C ILE A 563 -8.67 24.44 22.14
N VAL A 564 -8.09 23.70 21.19
CA VAL A 564 -6.67 23.80 20.83
C VAL A 564 -6.39 25.14 20.15
N ARG A 565 -7.25 25.55 19.21
CA ARG A 565 -7.16 26.86 18.55
C ARG A 565 -7.26 28.01 19.56
N THR A 566 -8.25 27.97 20.45
CA THR A 566 -8.44 29.01 21.47
C THR A 566 -7.24 29.10 22.40
N GLY A 567 -6.73 27.96 22.89
CA GLY A 567 -5.53 27.93 23.72
C GLY A 567 -4.28 28.44 22.99
N PHE A 568 -4.10 28.08 21.72
CA PHE A 568 -2.98 28.58 20.92
C PHE A 568 -3.07 30.11 20.74
N ASN A 569 -4.26 30.63 20.42
CA ASN A 569 -4.54 32.06 20.31
C ASN A 569 -4.17 32.83 21.58
N GLU A 570 -4.48 32.27 22.76
CA GLU A 570 -4.08 32.84 24.05
C GLU A 570 -2.57 32.89 24.23
N VAL A 571 -1.84 31.85 23.80
CA VAL A 571 -0.37 31.81 23.93
C VAL A 571 0.28 32.85 23.02
N VAL A 572 -0.19 33.00 21.79
CA VAL A 572 0.41 33.94 20.83
C VAL A 572 -0.10 35.37 20.99
N GLY A 573 -1.25 35.57 21.63
CA GLY A 573 -1.89 36.86 21.84
C GLY A 573 -2.59 37.41 20.58
N LEU A 574 -3.00 36.52 19.67
CA LEU A 574 -3.63 36.85 18.39
C LEU A 574 -4.94 36.06 18.22
N THR A 575 -5.91 36.63 17.52
CA THR A 575 -7.14 35.93 17.15
C THR A 575 -7.03 35.41 15.73
N LEU A 576 -6.55 34.17 15.60
CA LEU A 576 -6.40 33.51 14.30
C LEU A 576 -7.74 32.92 13.84
N GLN A 577 -8.09 33.11 12.56
CA GLN A 577 -9.29 32.55 11.90
C GLN A 577 -8.98 31.24 11.15
N ASP A 578 -7.90 30.57 11.56
CA ASP A 578 -7.40 29.33 10.98
C ASP A 578 -8.36 28.14 11.11
N SER A 579 -8.08 27.10 10.32
CA SER A 579 -8.98 25.97 10.11
C SER A 579 -8.97 24.99 11.28
N VAL A 580 -10.14 24.49 11.65
CA VAL A 580 -10.30 23.41 12.63
C VAL A 580 -10.75 22.16 11.89
N PHE A 581 -9.85 21.19 11.75
CA PHE A 581 -10.11 19.91 11.10
C PHE A 581 -9.85 18.77 12.08
N PRO A 582 -10.89 18.03 12.48
CA PRO A 582 -10.74 16.85 13.32
C PRO A 582 -9.72 15.88 12.71
N GLN A 583 -8.77 15.44 13.52
CA GLN A 583 -7.78 14.49 13.05
C GLN A 583 -8.45 13.14 12.73
N GLY A 584 -8.16 12.59 11.55
CA GLY A 584 -8.63 11.25 11.18
C GLY A 584 -7.96 10.12 11.97
N LEU A 585 -8.65 9.00 12.07
CA LEU A 585 -8.18 7.77 12.70
C LEU A 585 -7.26 7.01 11.74
N TYR A 586 -5.99 6.89 12.13
CA TYR A 586 -4.95 6.21 11.35
C TYR A 586 -4.80 4.73 11.67
N GLN A 587 -5.43 4.24 12.74
CA GLN A 587 -5.40 2.84 13.12
C GLN A 587 -6.82 2.34 13.38
N TRP A 588 -7.25 1.39 12.56
CA TRP A 588 -8.59 0.81 12.65
C TRP A 588 -8.56 -0.47 13.47
N PHE A 589 -9.54 -0.63 14.35
CA PHE A 589 -9.74 -1.80 15.18
C PHE A 589 -11.12 -2.40 14.93
N THR A 590 -11.19 -3.72 14.96
CA THR A 590 -12.44 -4.47 15.01
C THR A 590 -12.57 -5.16 16.36
N PHE A 591 -13.81 -5.39 16.79
CA PHE A 591 -14.08 -6.03 18.08
C PHE A 591 -13.72 -7.52 18.00
N ASP A 592 -12.73 -7.93 18.80
CA ASP A 592 -12.27 -9.32 18.85
C ASP A 592 -12.81 -10.02 20.11
N ALA A 593 -13.81 -10.89 19.92
CA ALA A 593 -14.42 -11.67 20.99
C ALA A 593 -13.44 -12.67 21.64
N ALA A 594 -12.52 -13.24 20.87
CA ALA A 594 -11.53 -14.18 21.38
C ALA A 594 -10.46 -13.47 22.20
N ALA A 595 -9.97 -12.31 21.72
CA ALA A 595 -9.07 -11.46 22.49
C ALA A 595 -9.73 -10.97 23.79
N ARG A 596 -11.01 -10.58 23.75
CA ARG A 596 -11.77 -10.23 24.96
C ARG A 596 -11.74 -11.35 25.99
N GLN A 597 -12.05 -12.59 25.59
CA GLN A 597 -12.04 -13.72 26.51
C GLN A 597 -10.64 -13.99 27.07
N ARG A 598 -9.61 -13.97 26.21
CA ARG A 598 -8.21 -14.19 26.61
C ARG A 598 -7.71 -13.14 27.60
N ILE A 599 -7.81 -11.85 27.27
CA ILE A 599 -7.35 -10.76 28.14
C ILE A 599 -8.10 -10.79 29.47
N ARG A 600 -9.43 -11.01 29.45
CA ARG A 600 -10.21 -11.09 30.70
C ARG A 600 -9.79 -12.27 31.55
N SER A 601 -9.49 -13.43 30.96
CA SER A 601 -8.94 -14.58 31.67
C SER A 601 -7.54 -14.30 32.25
N GLU A 602 -6.65 -13.65 31.51
CA GLU A 602 -5.29 -13.30 31.96
C GLU A 602 -5.32 -12.32 33.14
N LEU A 603 -6.28 -11.41 33.14
CA LEU A 603 -6.50 -10.43 34.21
C LEU A 603 -7.34 -10.98 35.39
N GLY A 604 -7.79 -12.25 35.30
CA GLY A 604 -8.56 -12.91 36.35
C GLY A 604 -10.02 -12.44 36.49
N LEU A 605 -10.63 -11.93 35.41
CA LEU A 605 -12.02 -11.49 35.39
C LEU A 605 -12.97 -12.66 35.13
N ASN A 606 -14.14 -12.62 35.76
CA ASN A 606 -15.24 -13.51 35.45
C ASN A 606 -16.14 -12.90 34.33
N ASN A 607 -17.18 -13.63 33.92
CA ASN A 607 -18.07 -13.18 32.84
C ASN A 607 -18.95 -11.99 33.22
N SER A 608 -19.24 -11.77 34.52
CA SER A 608 -20.03 -10.63 35.01
C SER A 608 -19.20 -9.39 35.33
N SER A 609 -17.86 -9.54 35.46
CA SER A 609 -16.97 -8.42 35.78
C SER A 609 -17.09 -7.29 34.76
N LYS A 610 -16.71 -6.07 35.15
CA LYS A 610 -16.60 -4.92 34.24
C LYS A 610 -15.17 -4.42 34.22
N LEU A 611 -14.66 -4.04 33.05
CA LEU A 611 -13.28 -3.58 32.87
C LEU A 611 -13.24 -2.14 32.34
N ILE A 612 -12.65 -1.22 33.10
CA ILE A 612 -12.53 0.20 32.78
C ILE A 612 -11.13 0.49 32.27
N LEU A 613 -11.01 0.96 31.03
CA LEU A 613 -9.74 1.23 30.38
C LEU A 613 -9.36 2.71 30.45
N ASN A 614 -8.07 2.97 30.62
CA ASN A 614 -7.44 4.18 30.09
C ASN A 614 -6.10 3.77 29.45
N ALA A 615 -5.60 4.56 28.50
CA ALA A 615 -4.39 4.24 27.75
C ALA A 615 -3.57 5.49 27.43
N GLY A 616 -2.25 5.34 27.47
CA GLY A 616 -1.30 6.41 27.17
C GLY A 616 -0.14 6.50 28.15
N TYR A 617 0.69 7.53 27.97
CA TYR A 617 1.78 7.82 28.90
C TYR A 617 1.22 8.34 30.23
N ALA A 618 1.37 7.57 31.30
CA ALA A 618 0.80 7.90 32.60
C ALA A 618 1.65 8.95 33.33
N ASP A 619 1.25 10.20 33.19
CA ASP A 619 1.77 11.37 33.89
C ASP A 619 0.64 12.17 34.57
N GLN A 620 0.99 13.30 35.16
CA GLN A 620 0.02 14.21 35.79
C GLN A 620 -0.92 14.85 34.76
N ARG A 621 -0.46 15.06 33.52
CA ARG A 621 -1.25 15.66 32.44
C ARG A 621 -2.40 14.76 32.01
N LYS A 622 -2.13 13.46 31.82
CA LYS A 622 -3.12 12.41 31.54
C LYS A 622 -3.96 12.02 32.76
N GLY A 623 -3.70 12.62 33.91
CA GLY A 623 -4.44 12.41 35.15
C GLY A 623 -4.40 10.98 35.66
N PHE A 624 -3.24 10.33 35.58
CA PHE A 624 -3.07 8.97 36.10
C PHE A 624 -3.39 8.87 37.60
N ASP A 625 -3.10 9.93 38.35
CA ASP A 625 -3.49 10.07 39.76
C ASP A 625 -5.01 10.02 39.96
N LEU A 626 -5.77 10.72 39.12
CA LEU A 626 -7.23 10.74 39.15
C LEU A 626 -7.82 9.37 38.78
N PHE A 627 -7.21 8.69 37.80
CA PHE A 627 -7.59 7.33 37.42
C PHE A 627 -7.42 6.36 38.60
N VAL A 628 -6.27 6.37 39.26
CA VAL A 628 -6.00 5.49 40.41
C VAL A 628 -6.93 5.81 41.59
N GLN A 629 -7.16 7.09 41.88
CA GLN A 629 -8.09 7.50 42.93
C GLN A 629 -9.52 7.02 42.66
N THR A 630 -10.00 7.21 41.42
CA THR A 630 -11.32 6.74 40.98
C THR A 630 -11.42 5.22 41.10
N ALA A 631 -10.39 4.49 40.67
CA ALA A 631 -10.35 3.03 40.75
C ALA A 631 -10.44 2.54 42.21
N VAL A 632 -9.70 3.15 43.14
CA VAL A 632 -9.75 2.81 44.57
C VAL A 632 -11.11 3.11 45.19
N GLN A 633 -11.76 4.22 44.81
CA GLN A 633 -13.08 4.56 45.32
C GLN A 633 -14.16 3.59 44.81
N GLN A 634 -14.11 3.27 43.52
CA GLN A 634 -15.11 2.43 42.87
C GLN A 634 -15.03 0.96 43.26
N THR A 635 -13.80 0.46 43.43
CA THR A 635 -13.58 -0.91 43.89
C THR A 635 -14.12 -1.17 45.30
N LYS A 636 -14.33 -0.15 46.13
CA LYS A 636 -15.02 -0.30 47.44
C LYS A 636 -16.54 -0.42 47.32
N ARG A 637 -17.12 -0.04 46.18
CA ARG A 637 -18.57 0.00 45.94
C ARG A 637 -19.08 -1.22 45.19
N SER A 638 -18.22 -1.83 44.37
CA SER A 638 -18.52 -3.00 43.56
C SER A 638 -17.36 -3.98 43.61
N ASP A 639 -17.64 -5.25 43.91
CA ASP A 639 -16.63 -6.31 43.98
C ASP A 639 -16.23 -6.83 42.59
N ASP A 640 -17.05 -6.60 41.56
CA ASP A 640 -16.89 -7.12 40.19
C ASP A 640 -16.30 -6.09 39.20
N LEU A 641 -15.82 -4.94 39.68
CA LEU A 641 -15.26 -3.87 38.85
C LEU A 641 -13.73 -3.87 38.84
N HIS A 642 -13.14 -3.83 37.65
CA HIS A 642 -11.70 -3.85 37.39
C HIS A 642 -11.30 -2.61 36.57
N PHE A 643 -10.08 -2.12 36.81
CA PHE A 643 -9.50 -0.98 36.11
C PHE A 643 -8.20 -1.40 35.44
N ILE A 644 -7.96 -0.93 34.22
CA ILE A 644 -6.74 -1.20 33.49
C ILE A 644 -6.16 0.08 32.88
N TRP A 645 -4.88 0.32 33.15
CA TRP A 645 -4.10 1.32 32.44
C TRP A 645 -3.11 0.63 31.51
N VAL A 646 -3.13 0.97 30.22
CA VAL A 646 -2.18 0.44 29.23
C VAL A 646 -1.24 1.54 28.78
N GLY A 647 0.04 1.43 29.16
CA GLY A 647 1.06 2.38 28.73
C GLY A 647 2.22 2.53 29.70
N LYS A 648 3.26 3.25 29.27
CA LYS A 648 4.41 3.53 30.15
C LYS A 648 3.98 4.53 31.23
N ILE A 649 4.40 4.26 32.47
CA ILE A 649 4.07 5.07 33.65
C ILE A 649 5.29 5.88 34.05
N ALA A 650 5.11 7.18 34.28
CA ALA A 650 6.15 8.05 34.81
C ALA A 650 6.64 7.56 36.18
N ARG A 651 7.92 7.76 36.46
CA ARG A 651 8.59 7.13 37.62
C ARG A 651 7.99 7.57 38.95
N ASP A 652 7.68 8.85 39.07
CA ASP A 652 7.00 9.48 40.20
C ASP A 652 5.55 8.99 40.34
N MET A 653 4.80 8.91 39.23
CA MET A 653 3.44 8.37 39.20
C MET A 653 3.36 6.91 39.60
N ARG A 654 4.33 6.08 39.19
CA ARG A 654 4.43 4.69 39.62
C ARG A 654 4.61 4.58 41.13
N LYS A 655 5.52 5.37 41.71
CA LYS A 655 5.74 5.41 43.17
C LYS A 655 4.48 5.86 43.92
N MET A 656 3.75 6.83 43.37
CA MET A 656 2.48 7.29 43.93
C MET A 656 1.44 6.16 43.93
N ALA A 657 1.22 5.50 42.78
CA ALA A 657 0.27 4.40 42.67
C ALA A 657 0.62 3.23 43.60
N GLU A 658 1.88 2.81 43.66
CA GLU A 658 2.32 1.73 44.58
C GLU A 658 2.04 2.07 46.05
N ARG A 659 2.25 3.32 46.47
CA ARG A 659 1.94 3.76 47.85
C ARG A 659 0.45 3.79 48.14
N THR A 660 -0.36 4.22 47.17
CA THR A 660 -1.82 4.25 47.29
C THR A 660 -2.38 2.84 47.34
N LEU A 661 -2.01 1.98 46.38
CA LEU A 661 -2.53 0.62 46.28
C LEU A 661 -2.12 -0.28 47.45
N LYS A 662 -0.94 -0.07 48.07
CA LYS A 662 -0.54 -0.80 49.30
C LYS A 662 -1.45 -0.54 50.51
N LYS A 663 -2.23 0.54 50.49
CA LYS A 663 -3.14 0.91 51.59
C LYS A 663 -4.57 0.39 51.37
N HIS A 664 -4.83 -0.32 50.27
CA HIS A 664 -6.18 -0.72 49.87
C HIS A 664 -6.20 -2.16 49.36
N ASP A 665 -7.22 -2.93 49.74
CA ASP A 665 -7.38 -4.35 49.36
C ASP A 665 -7.88 -4.53 47.91
N CYS A 666 -7.59 -3.60 47.01
CA CYS A 666 -8.06 -3.57 45.62
C CYS A 666 -6.93 -3.79 44.59
N PHE A 667 -5.72 -4.12 45.03
CA PHE A 667 -4.55 -4.27 44.15
C PHE A 667 -4.79 -5.25 42.99
N ASN A 668 -5.44 -6.38 43.24
CA ASN A 668 -5.72 -7.39 42.21
C ASN A 668 -6.78 -6.96 41.18
N ARG A 669 -7.42 -5.80 41.37
CA ARG A 669 -8.45 -5.25 40.47
C ARG A 669 -7.98 -4.02 39.71
N ILE A 670 -6.74 -3.58 39.93
CA ILE A 670 -6.14 -2.42 39.25
C ILE A 670 -4.91 -2.89 38.47
N HIS A 671 -5.07 -3.04 37.17
CA HIS A 671 -4.12 -3.64 36.24
C HIS A 671 -3.27 -2.55 35.59
N LEU A 672 -1.97 -2.55 35.85
CA LEU A 672 -1.03 -1.57 35.29
C LEU A 672 -0.16 -2.23 34.24
N ILE A 673 -0.63 -2.21 32.99
CA ILE A 673 0.04 -2.83 31.85
C ILE A 673 1.01 -1.84 31.21
N GLY A 674 2.20 -2.33 30.84
CA GLY A 674 3.19 -1.53 30.14
C GLY A 674 2.75 -1.13 28.73
N PHE A 675 3.69 -0.61 27.94
CA PHE A 675 3.44 -0.32 26.53
C PHE A 675 2.98 -1.58 25.78
N SER A 676 1.88 -1.47 25.04
CA SER A 676 1.35 -2.51 24.17
C SER A 676 1.23 -1.98 22.74
N SER A 677 1.60 -2.80 21.75
CA SER A 677 1.30 -2.54 20.34
C SER A 677 -0.09 -3.05 19.91
N ASN A 678 -0.76 -3.83 20.75
CA ASN A 678 -2.01 -4.53 20.43
C ASN A 678 -3.18 -3.90 21.18
N MET A 679 -3.42 -2.60 21.00
CA MET A 679 -4.45 -1.87 21.74
C MET A 679 -5.87 -2.39 21.47
N GLY A 680 -6.15 -2.88 20.25
CA GLY A 680 -7.45 -3.48 19.87
C GLY A 680 -7.91 -4.61 20.80
N GLU A 681 -6.99 -5.41 21.32
CA GLU A 681 -7.31 -6.48 22.28
C GLU A 681 -7.83 -5.90 23.61
N TYR A 682 -7.19 -4.83 24.09
CA TYR A 682 -7.57 -4.15 25.33
C TYR A 682 -8.87 -3.37 25.18
N TYR A 683 -9.11 -2.73 24.02
CA TYR A 683 -10.40 -2.14 23.71
C TYR A 683 -11.51 -3.19 23.71
N SER A 684 -11.31 -4.31 23.01
CA SER A 684 -12.27 -5.43 22.95
C SER A 684 -12.54 -6.04 24.33
N ALA A 685 -11.51 -6.12 25.18
CA ALA A 685 -11.62 -6.62 26.55
C ALA A 685 -12.43 -5.72 27.49
N SER A 686 -12.51 -4.42 27.17
CA SER A 686 -13.01 -3.38 28.06
C SER A 686 -14.51 -3.13 27.90
N ASP A 687 -15.08 -2.43 28.86
CA ASP A 687 -16.51 -2.09 28.90
C ASP A 687 -16.75 -0.58 28.83
N CYS A 688 -15.74 0.22 29.16
CA CYS A 688 -15.77 1.69 29.11
C CYS A 688 -14.34 2.23 28.96
N LEU A 689 -14.16 3.33 28.21
CA LEU A 689 -12.96 4.17 28.30
C LEU A 689 -13.21 5.28 29.32
N LEU A 690 -12.31 5.42 30.29
CA LEU A 690 -12.31 6.47 31.28
C LEU A 690 -11.12 7.39 31.05
N LEU A 691 -11.34 8.52 30.37
CA LEU A 691 -10.30 9.48 30.02
C LEU A 691 -10.18 10.55 31.12
N THR A 692 -9.19 10.38 31.98
CA THR A 692 -8.93 11.28 33.12
C THR A 692 -7.96 12.43 32.82
N SER A 693 -7.74 12.75 31.55
CA SER A 693 -6.81 13.81 31.15
C SER A 693 -7.25 15.17 31.69
N ARG A 694 -6.29 15.95 32.21
CA ARG A 694 -6.49 17.38 32.53
C ARG A 694 -6.42 18.23 31.26
N GLU A 695 -5.56 17.84 30.35
CA GLU A 695 -5.45 18.43 29.01
C GLU A 695 -5.07 17.34 27.99
N ASP A 696 -5.81 17.26 26.89
CA ASP A 696 -5.53 16.35 25.79
C ASP A 696 -6.08 16.90 24.47
N PRO A 697 -5.23 17.34 23.54
CA PRO A 697 -5.69 18.15 22.40
C PRO A 697 -6.69 17.40 21.52
N TYR A 698 -6.35 16.17 21.13
CA TYR A 698 -7.23 15.29 20.36
C TYR A 698 -6.80 13.81 20.50
N PRO A 699 -7.04 13.19 21.67
CA PRO A 699 -6.58 11.83 21.97
C PRO A 699 -7.16 10.77 21.02
N SER A 700 -6.31 10.13 20.22
CA SER A 700 -6.71 9.03 19.32
C SER A 700 -7.43 7.89 20.06
N VAL A 701 -7.07 7.62 21.31
CA VAL A 701 -7.72 6.57 22.14
C VAL A 701 -9.23 6.76 22.29
N VAL A 702 -9.75 7.99 22.16
CA VAL A 702 -11.20 8.26 22.17
C VAL A 702 -11.85 7.72 20.90
N LEU A 703 -11.29 8.03 19.73
CA LEU A 703 -11.78 7.51 18.44
C LEU A 703 -11.65 5.99 18.39
N GLU A 704 -10.52 5.45 18.84
CA GLU A 704 -10.25 4.00 18.86
C GLU A 704 -11.25 3.26 19.76
N ALA A 705 -11.58 3.83 20.93
CA ALA A 705 -12.60 3.26 21.82
C ALA A 705 -14.00 3.37 21.23
N MET A 706 -14.37 4.52 20.65
CA MET A 706 -15.66 4.72 20.00
C MET A 706 -15.85 3.81 18.79
N GLN A 707 -14.80 3.52 18.03
CA GLN A 707 -14.81 2.60 16.90
C GLN A 707 -15.23 1.18 17.32
N ILE A 708 -14.74 0.71 18.46
CA ILE A 708 -15.14 -0.57 19.06
C ILE A 708 -16.54 -0.49 19.72
N GLY A 709 -17.12 0.71 19.76
CA GLY A 709 -18.40 0.99 20.37
C GLY A 709 -18.33 1.16 21.88
N LEU A 710 -17.16 1.39 22.48
CA LEU A 710 -17.07 1.64 23.92
C LEU A 710 -17.64 3.02 24.28
N PRO A 711 -18.43 3.13 25.37
CA PRO A 711 -18.74 4.43 25.94
C PRO A 711 -17.45 5.09 26.46
N VAL A 712 -17.39 6.41 26.30
CA VAL A 712 -16.24 7.23 26.73
C VAL A 712 -16.71 8.22 27.77
N ILE A 713 -16.03 8.26 28.92
CA ILE A 713 -16.23 9.25 29.97
C ILE A 713 -15.00 10.15 30.01
N ALA A 714 -15.19 11.46 29.96
CA ALA A 714 -14.10 12.43 30.00
C ALA A 714 -14.47 13.68 30.81
N PHE A 715 -13.47 14.43 31.24
CA PHE A 715 -13.70 15.75 31.84
C PHE A 715 -14.06 16.78 30.77
N GLN A 716 -15.10 17.56 31.04
CA GLN A 716 -15.52 18.68 30.22
C GLN A 716 -14.42 19.73 30.14
N GLY A 717 -14.20 20.29 28.95
CA GLY A 717 -13.19 21.32 28.69
C GLY A 717 -11.75 20.83 28.84
N ALA A 718 -11.51 19.52 28.90
CA ALA A 718 -10.15 18.97 28.98
C ALA A 718 -9.60 18.54 27.62
N THR A 719 -10.48 18.29 26.64
CA THR A 719 -10.08 17.72 25.35
C THR A 719 -10.81 18.31 24.16
N GLY A 720 -10.32 18.02 22.95
CA GLY A 720 -11.01 18.40 21.72
C GLY A 720 -12.28 17.60 21.37
N PHE A 721 -12.76 16.73 22.27
CA PHE A 721 -13.87 15.82 22.02
C PHE A 721 -15.21 16.24 22.63
N ASP A 722 -15.30 17.39 23.31
CA ASP A 722 -16.53 17.80 24.00
C ASP A 722 -17.79 17.75 23.10
N ASP A 723 -17.71 18.29 21.88
CA ASP A 723 -18.83 18.29 20.93
C ASP A 723 -19.30 16.86 20.58
N ILE A 724 -18.35 15.93 20.42
CA ILE A 724 -18.61 14.54 20.08
C ILE A 724 -19.15 13.79 21.30
N LEU A 725 -18.54 13.97 22.47
CA LEU A 725 -18.88 13.25 23.69
C LEU A 725 -20.19 13.75 24.33
N ASN A 726 -20.64 14.97 24.03
CA ASN A 726 -21.98 15.42 24.39
C ASN A 726 -23.10 14.57 23.76
N ILE A 727 -22.83 13.95 22.61
CA ILE A 727 -23.80 13.12 21.88
C ILE A 727 -23.50 11.63 22.10
N HIS A 728 -22.23 11.26 22.04
CA HIS A 728 -21.79 9.87 21.94
C HIS A 728 -21.10 9.33 23.20
N GLY A 729 -20.86 10.18 24.21
CA GLY A 729 -20.17 9.82 25.44
C GLY A 729 -20.79 10.47 26.68
N VAL A 730 -19.96 10.68 27.69
CA VAL A 730 -20.34 11.37 28.93
C VAL A 730 -19.25 12.37 29.30
N LEU A 731 -19.62 13.64 29.36
CA LEU A 731 -18.77 14.69 29.93
C LEU A 731 -19.16 14.95 31.38
N ILE A 732 -18.15 15.11 32.23
CA ILE A 732 -18.34 15.46 33.64
C ILE A 732 -17.53 16.71 34.01
N PRO A 733 -17.97 17.48 35.02
CA PRO A 733 -17.18 18.58 35.55
C PRO A 733 -15.80 18.12 36.05
N GLN A 734 -14.78 18.95 35.87
CA GLN A 734 -13.44 18.69 36.40
C GLN A 734 -13.46 18.57 37.93
N ALA A 735 -12.65 17.65 38.46
CA ALA A 735 -12.50 17.38 39.89
C ALA A 735 -13.79 16.93 40.64
N ASP A 736 -14.85 16.53 39.93
CA ASP A 736 -16.06 16.00 40.54
C ASP A 736 -16.04 14.46 40.61
N SER A 737 -15.60 13.93 41.75
CA SER A 737 -15.53 12.49 42.01
C SER A 737 -16.90 11.80 42.09
N GLU A 738 -17.96 12.54 42.46
CA GLU A 738 -19.31 12.02 42.58
C GLU A 738 -19.95 11.91 41.18
N ALA A 739 -19.81 12.95 40.36
CA ALA A 739 -20.23 12.92 38.96
C ALA A 739 -19.51 11.81 38.18
N MET A 740 -18.19 11.64 38.38
CA MET A 740 -17.41 10.55 37.80
C MET A 740 -17.99 9.18 38.16
N THR A 741 -18.36 9.01 39.43
CA THR A 741 -18.94 7.77 39.93
C THR A 741 -20.28 7.47 39.28
N ASN A 742 -21.18 8.46 39.26
CA ASN A 742 -22.50 8.31 38.67
C ASN A 742 -22.45 8.08 37.14
N ALA A 743 -21.48 8.71 36.47
CA ALA A 743 -21.22 8.51 35.05
C ALA A 743 -20.78 7.07 34.73
N LEU A 744 -19.86 6.50 35.52
CA LEU A 744 -19.41 5.12 35.38
C LEU A 744 -20.56 4.13 35.58
N ASP A 745 -21.33 4.28 36.66
CA ASP A 745 -22.47 3.41 36.96
C ASP A 745 -23.51 3.46 35.82
N THR A 746 -23.75 4.65 35.27
CA THR A 746 -24.66 4.84 34.14
C THR A 746 -24.13 4.20 32.86
N ALA A 747 -22.87 4.44 32.50
CA ALA A 747 -22.25 3.92 31.28
C ALA A 747 -22.15 2.39 31.29
N LEU A 748 -21.97 1.76 32.45
CA LEU A 748 -21.85 0.31 32.56
C LEU A 748 -23.19 -0.44 32.52
N VAL A 749 -24.30 0.23 32.86
CA VAL A 749 -25.64 -0.37 32.98
C VAL A 749 -26.55 0.00 31.80
N LYS A 750 -26.50 1.25 31.34
CA LYS A 750 -27.46 1.79 30.36
C LYS A 750 -26.96 1.78 28.92
N ASP A 751 -25.77 1.26 28.66
CA ASP A 751 -25.16 1.29 27.33
C ASP A 751 -25.71 0.19 26.40
N THR A 752 -26.60 0.60 25.50
CA THR A 752 -27.32 -0.29 24.59
C THR A 752 -26.51 -0.65 23.34
N SER A 753 -26.86 -1.75 22.67
CA SER A 753 -26.26 -2.13 21.38
C SER A 753 -26.41 -1.04 20.31
N THR A 754 -27.50 -0.28 20.35
CA THR A 754 -27.75 0.85 19.43
C THR A 754 -26.75 1.97 19.66
N GLN A 755 -26.49 2.34 20.92
CA GLN A 755 -25.50 3.37 21.25
C GLN A 755 -24.08 2.94 20.90
N ARG A 756 -23.75 1.66 21.11
CA ARG A 756 -22.47 1.07 20.69
C ARG A 756 -22.26 1.20 19.18
N ARG A 757 -23.27 0.83 18.40
CA ARG A 757 -23.21 0.94 16.94
C ARG A 757 -23.13 2.39 16.47
N ALA A 758 -23.92 3.29 17.06
CA ALA A 758 -23.90 4.72 16.72
C ALA A 758 -22.52 5.37 16.93
N ARG A 759 -21.76 4.95 17.95
CA ARG A 759 -20.36 5.40 18.14
C ARG A 759 -19.44 4.89 17.03
N ALA A 760 -19.53 3.61 16.70
CA ALA A 760 -18.72 3.00 15.65
C ALA A 760 -19.02 3.63 14.29
N ASP A 761 -20.30 3.76 13.95
CA ASP A 761 -20.79 4.37 12.70
C ASP A 761 -20.30 5.83 12.57
N TYR A 762 -20.32 6.60 13.67
CA TYR A 762 -19.81 7.97 13.67
C TYR A 762 -18.33 8.02 13.26
N VAL A 763 -17.49 7.17 13.86
CA VAL A 763 -16.05 7.13 13.56
C VAL A 763 -15.82 6.67 12.12
N GLU A 764 -16.55 5.65 11.66
CA GLU A 764 -16.43 5.12 10.31
C GLU A 764 -16.80 6.15 9.23
N GLN A 765 -17.82 6.96 9.50
CA GLN A 765 -18.33 7.94 8.54
C GLN A 765 -17.57 9.26 8.56
N ASN A 766 -17.03 9.68 9.71
CA ASN A 766 -16.54 11.06 9.89
C ASN A 766 -15.06 11.18 10.26
N CYS A 767 -14.37 10.06 10.54
CA CYS A 767 -13.01 10.10 11.07
C CYS A 767 -12.01 9.33 10.19
N LYS A 768 -12.21 9.30 8.88
CA LYS A 768 -11.25 8.69 7.95
C LYS A 768 -10.00 9.55 7.80
N LEU A 769 -8.83 8.93 7.89
CA LEU A 769 -7.55 9.63 7.69
C LEU A 769 -7.44 10.20 6.27
N GLN A 770 -7.99 9.49 5.28
CA GLN A 770 -8.04 9.89 3.89
C GLN A 770 -8.72 11.24 3.69
N ASP A 771 -9.88 11.43 4.30
CA ASP A 771 -10.65 12.68 4.20
C ASP A 771 -9.87 13.83 4.83
N TYR A 772 -9.20 13.58 5.96
CA TYR A 772 -8.31 14.54 6.61
C TYR A 772 -7.11 14.90 5.71
N CYS A 773 -6.44 13.91 5.12
CA CYS A 773 -5.35 14.12 4.16
C CYS A 773 -5.79 14.97 2.95
N ALA A 774 -6.96 14.67 2.37
CA ALA A 774 -7.50 15.44 1.25
C ALA A 774 -7.74 16.91 1.62
N GLN A 775 -8.25 17.18 2.82
CA GLN A 775 -8.45 18.54 3.32
C GLN A 775 -7.13 19.28 3.53
N LEU A 776 -6.11 18.60 4.09
CA LEU A 776 -4.78 19.18 4.28
C LEU A 776 -4.11 19.54 2.96
N LEU A 777 -4.12 18.64 1.97
CA LEU A 777 -3.59 18.92 0.64
C LEU A 777 -4.35 20.06 -0.03
N LYS A 778 -5.68 20.07 0.09
CA LYS A 778 -6.49 21.18 -0.45
C LYS A 778 -6.06 22.52 0.12
N LEU A 779 -5.84 22.63 1.43
CA LEU A 779 -5.34 23.88 2.04
C LEU A 779 -3.93 24.22 1.58
N LEU A 780 -3.04 23.23 1.54
CA LEU A 780 -1.64 23.41 1.20
C LEU A 780 -1.46 23.86 -0.25
N PHE A 781 -2.26 23.36 -1.19
CA PHE A 781 -2.13 23.63 -2.63
C PHE A 781 -3.11 24.68 -3.18
N LYS A 782 -4.06 25.20 -2.40
CA LYS A 782 -5.03 26.21 -2.87
C LYS A 782 -4.32 27.50 -3.30
N LYS A 783 -4.32 27.89 -4.58
CA LYS A 783 -3.72 29.16 -5.04
C LYS A 783 -4.24 30.34 -4.19
N PRO A 784 -3.38 31.28 -3.75
CA PRO A 784 -3.85 32.49 -3.09
C PRO A 784 -4.78 33.24 -4.05
N MET A 785 -5.89 33.78 -3.54
CA MET A 785 -6.66 34.75 -4.32
C MET A 785 -5.71 35.90 -4.65
N SER A 786 -5.54 36.18 -5.94
CA SER A 786 -4.79 37.35 -6.40
C SER A 786 -5.30 38.59 -5.67
N GLU A 787 -4.38 39.39 -5.12
CA GLU A 787 -4.70 40.75 -4.67
C GLU A 787 -5.47 41.47 -5.79
N PRO A 788 -6.52 42.24 -5.48
CA PRO A 788 -7.14 43.09 -6.48
C PRO A 788 -6.06 44.04 -7.02
N GLU A 789 -5.87 44.05 -8.34
CA GLU A 789 -4.97 44.98 -9.00
C GLU A 789 -5.24 46.40 -8.49
N SER A 790 -4.22 47.02 -7.90
CA SER A 790 -4.21 48.44 -7.58
C SER A 790 -4.54 49.24 -8.84
N PRO A 791 -5.58 50.11 -8.84
CA PRO A 791 -5.92 50.93 -9.99
C PRO A 791 -4.94 52.12 -10.07
N ALA A 792 -3.70 51.85 -10.47
CA ALA A 792 -2.70 52.91 -10.64
C ALA A 792 -1.63 52.52 -11.65
N GLN A 793 -2.01 52.25 -12.92
CA GLN A 793 -1.11 52.38 -14.07
C GLN A 793 -1.86 52.41 -15.41
N SER A 794 -2.74 53.41 -15.58
CA SER A 794 -3.29 53.75 -16.91
C SER A 794 -3.35 55.26 -17.16
N VAL A 795 -2.33 56.03 -16.76
CA VAL A 795 -2.14 57.39 -17.28
C VAL A 795 -0.64 57.69 -17.35
N ARG A 796 -0.05 57.57 -18.55
CA ARG A 796 1.01 58.45 -19.12
C ARG A 796 1.58 57.84 -20.40
N LYS A 797 0.82 57.99 -21.49
CA LYS A 797 1.36 58.17 -22.86
C LYS A 797 0.47 59.20 -23.58
N SER A 798 0.67 60.46 -23.22
CA SER A 798 0.39 61.64 -24.05
C SER A 798 1.14 62.82 -23.44
N ALA A 799 1.89 63.52 -24.30
CA ALA A 799 2.91 64.56 -24.05
C ALA A 799 4.32 64.01 -23.72
#